data_AF-A0AAV4H6L2-F1
#
_entry.id   AF-A0AAV4H6L2-F1
#
_cell.length_a   1.000
_cell.length_b   1.000
_cell.length_c   1.000
_cell.angle_alpha   90.00
_cell.angle_beta   90.00
_cell.angle_gamma   90.00
#
_symmetry.space_group_name_H-M   'P 1'
#
loop_
_entity.id
_entity.type
_entity.pdbx_description
1 polymer ?
#
loop_
_entity_poly.entity_id
_entity_poly.type
_entity_poly.pdbx_seq_one_letter_code
_entity_poly.pdbx_strand_id
1 'polypeptide(L)'
;MADNADFEMETIDDTGKEDVNLDNEDEQGDSSSDDSEVDESDKQNEAKYHALSKKISQNPYLYDAHKDRIAVLRKMDDLQKLRDAREEMSKYFPLTEELWLDWLKDETPLALDEQERKKLGKLFERALHDYQSVPLWLEYVQFSIGRMGEEDGLTTIRNAFEQALAAVGLHASQGVNIWEAYREFENAITAGLMPQPGAVVTKEQEEAFTVQNQRVANLFKRQLAVPLLGMDMTLQEYKEWRGEDSVSSDVMDGYTKAHKILEQMQPLEDRLSATSPPELEVYQDYIQLELETGDPARVQCVYERALKDHCLVADLWLQYTNYLSKLKVRKQICDTYERALRNCPWASQLWANYMLALERENTDFKQMKELADRCLGVGFADAADYLLIWCQYCDYLQRRIDWDKDHEEPLETFRLTIERAADFMFENYGKDGDPEATLQQYWAHIEGGKCKNMEKAREIWNMIMQGGHGAKASLWLQYYRLERMFGDNKHCRRILQRALNSVTDWPESITHAYITFEREEGDLEQYDTAVARCEAQMERVNERRAKASEKEQALQDSKKKNKTDKKAQKKGKQTLSVDTNSQPQETGSKGMPDTKHKRKWDDLSQEKGIFADLGPKSTIISSEPPAKKQKEEDSRASQDSEQHGEYVKHDATKDNITVFVSNLDFNLPDTRLNEIFEKCGQISNIRLVKNYNGRSKGFGYVEFTDSNAVLKALKLDREFIDGRPMFVSRCEDRSVVKSAPLFKYAKKLEKNKLFVKGLPYTITRDAIETIFKE
;
A
#
# COMPACT_ATOMS: atom_id res chain seq x y z
N MET A 1 63.07 -30.52 -7.43
CA MET A 1 63.62 -29.66 -6.37
C MET A 1 62.43 -29.01 -5.68
N ALA A 2 61.95 -29.47 -4.53
CA ALA A 2 62.06 -30.74 -3.80
C ALA A 2 61.18 -30.48 -2.55
N ASP A 3 60.04 -31.14 -2.32
CA ASP A 3 59.81 -32.57 -2.01
C ASP A 3 59.87 -32.84 -0.49
N ASN A 4 58.67 -32.86 0.14
CA ASN A 4 58.10 -33.79 1.15
C ASN A 4 58.92 -34.39 2.32
N ALA A 5 58.19 -35.14 3.16
CA ALA A 5 58.53 -35.85 4.41
C ALA A 5 58.50 -34.96 5.68
N ASP A 6 57.66 -35.19 6.70
CA ASP A 6 57.17 -36.38 7.44
C ASP A 6 57.98 -36.63 8.73
N PHE A 7 57.31 -36.59 9.89
CA PHE A 7 57.68 -37.16 11.22
C PHE A 7 56.65 -36.64 12.27
N GLU A 8 56.22 -37.37 13.30
CA GLU A 8 56.08 -38.82 13.51
C GLU A 8 55.03 -39.04 14.62
N MET A 9 54.57 -40.27 14.87
CA MET A 9 53.61 -40.61 15.93
C MET A 9 54.13 -41.77 16.77
N GLU A 10 54.55 -41.52 18.02
CA GLU A 10 54.92 -42.58 18.95
C GLU A 10 53.69 -43.19 19.63
N THR A 11 53.53 -44.50 19.47
CA THR A 11 52.58 -45.33 20.21
C THR A 11 53.26 -45.98 21.41
N ILE A 12 52.58 -46.04 22.56
CA ILE A 12 52.87 -47.02 23.61
C ILE A 12 51.63 -47.89 23.80
N ASP A 13 51.84 -49.19 23.72
CA ASP A 13 50.88 -50.28 23.96
C ASP A 13 51.49 -51.24 24.99
N ASP A 14 50.64 -51.97 25.71
CA ASP A 14 50.75 -53.37 26.17
C ASP A 14 49.87 -53.62 27.42
N THR A 15 49.73 -54.88 27.80
CA THR A 15 48.57 -55.47 28.47
C THR A 15 48.95 -56.40 29.63
N GLY A 16 48.01 -56.62 30.55
CA GLY A 16 48.10 -57.63 31.63
C GLY A 16 47.02 -57.36 32.69
N LYS A 17 46.06 -58.26 32.95
CA LYS A 17 46.19 -59.53 33.70
C LYS A 17 46.71 -59.32 35.12
N GLU A 18 46.17 -59.93 36.17
CA GLU A 18 44.96 -60.75 36.44
C GLU A 18 45.04 -61.00 37.96
N ASP A 19 43.96 -60.86 38.76
CA ASP A 19 43.76 -61.78 39.91
C ASP A 19 42.41 -61.64 40.63
N VAL A 20 41.91 -62.82 41.01
CA VAL A 20 40.57 -63.18 41.48
C VAL A 20 40.43 -63.10 43.02
N ASN A 21 39.39 -62.47 43.57
CA ASN A 21 38.33 -63.15 44.37
C ASN A 21 37.25 -62.25 45.03
N LEU A 22 36.02 -62.81 45.12
CA LEU A 22 35.03 -62.85 46.22
C LEU A 22 35.15 -61.84 47.42
N ASP A 23 34.09 -61.23 47.97
CA ASP A 23 32.75 -61.74 48.36
C ASP A 23 31.66 -60.62 48.47
N ASN A 24 30.37 -61.04 48.51
CA ASN A 24 29.16 -60.35 49.04
C ASN A 24 28.67 -59.03 48.37
N GLU A 25 27.38 -58.94 47.95
CA GLU A 25 26.20 -58.51 48.73
C GLU A 25 26.39 -57.10 49.35
N ASP A 26 25.64 -56.04 48.99
CA ASP A 26 24.18 -56.02 48.75
C ASP A 26 23.68 -54.86 47.84
N GLU A 27 22.35 -54.71 47.71
CA GLU A 27 21.55 -53.61 47.13
C GLU A 27 21.31 -53.53 45.59
N GLN A 28 20.10 -53.07 45.23
CA GLN A 28 19.56 -52.97 43.87
C GLN A 28 19.49 -51.51 43.40
N GLY A 29 19.88 -51.22 42.16
CA GLY A 29 19.85 -49.87 41.59
C GLY A 29 19.97 -49.85 40.07
N ASP A 30 18.98 -50.40 39.37
CA ASP A 30 18.95 -50.42 37.90
C ASP A 30 18.62 -49.02 37.34
N SER A 31 19.62 -48.35 36.77
CA SER A 31 19.50 -46.99 36.22
C SER A 31 20.56 -46.75 35.12
N SER A 32 20.24 -47.14 33.89
CA SER A 32 21.09 -46.86 32.71
C SER A 32 20.23 -46.62 31.46
N SER A 33 19.68 -45.40 31.32
CA SER A 33 18.86 -45.00 30.17
C SER A 33 18.69 -43.47 29.97
N ASP A 34 19.63 -42.64 30.45
CA ASP A 34 19.47 -41.16 30.46
C ASP A 34 20.60 -40.44 29.68
N ASP A 35 21.86 -40.86 29.89
CA ASP A 35 23.07 -40.27 29.25
C ASP A 35 23.08 -40.33 27.71
N SER A 36 22.28 -41.20 27.09
CA SER A 36 22.22 -41.37 25.63
C SER A 36 21.24 -40.42 24.91
N GLU A 37 20.26 -39.83 25.61
CA GLU A 37 19.29 -38.93 24.95
C GLU A 37 19.83 -37.51 24.79
N VAL A 38 20.70 -37.06 25.71
CA VAL A 38 21.32 -35.72 25.68
C VAL A 38 22.19 -35.56 24.41
N ASP A 39 23.08 -36.51 24.16
CA ASP A 39 24.06 -36.51 23.06
C ASP A 39 23.41 -36.70 21.66
N GLU A 40 22.24 -37.32 21.57
CA GLU A 40 21.38 -37.27 20.36
C GLU A 40 20.77 -35.87 20.17
N SER A 41 20.28 -35.26 21.24
CA SER A 41 19.55 -33.98 21.17
C SER A 41 20.43 -32.82 20.72
N ASP A 42 21.68 -32.74 21.19
CA ASP A 42 22.61 -31.66 20.85
C ASP A 42 23.15 -31.79 19.43
N LYS A 43 23.48 -33.00 18.96
CA LYS A 43 23.79 -33.24 17.54
C LYS A 43 22.64 -32.85 16.62
N GLN A 44 21.39 -33.10 17.05
CA GLN A 44 20.21 -32.68 16.30
C GLN A 44 20.05 -31.15 16.31
N ASN A 45 20.44 -30.45 17.38
CA ASN A 45 20.41 -28.99 17.46
C ASN A 45 21.54 -28.34 16.62
N GLU A 46 22.76 -28.87 16.66
CA GLU A 46 23.88 -28.41 15.85
C GLU A 46 23.61 -28.60 14.34
N ALA A 47 23.04 -29.76 13.95
CA ALA A 47 22.62 -30.00 12.57
C ALA A 47 21.55 -28.99 12.09
N LYS A 48 20.57 -28.63 12.94
CA LYS A 48 19.59 -27.56 12.64
C LYS A 48 20.28 -26.19 12.52
N TYR A 49 21.19 -25.86 13.44
CA TYR A 49 21.94 -24.60 13.42
C TYR A 49 22.74 -24.43 12.12
N HIS A 50 23.45 -25.47 11.67
CA HIS A 50 24.18 -25.43 10.39
C HIS A 50 23.24 -25.33 9.18
N ALA A 51 22.12 -26.06 9.18
CA ALA A 51 21.13 -25.99 8.10
C ALA A 51 20.47 -24.60 8.00
N LEU A 52 20.14 -23.98 9.12
CA LEU A 52 19.57 -22.62 9.19
C LEU A 52 20.59 -21.56 8.80
N SER A 53 21.82 -21.66 9.31
CA SER A 53 22.91 -20.73 8.97
C SER A 53 23.26 -20.79 7.47
N LYS A 54 23.19 -21.97 6.84
CA LYS A 54 23.33 -22.12 5.39
C LYS A 54 22.18 -21.48 4.60
N LYS A 55 20.94 -21.52 5.09
CA LYS A 55 19.81 -20.81 4.47
C LYS A 55 19.99 -19.29 4.56
N ILE A 56 20.41 -18.79 5.73
CA ILE A 56 20.64 -17.37 5.98
C ILE A 56 21.79 -16.82 5.12
N SER A 57 22.90 -17.56 4.97
CA SER A 57 24.01 -17.13 4.09
C SER A 57 23.67 -17.19 2.59
N GLN A 58 22.61 -17.91 2.21
CA GLN A 58 22.05 -17.88 0.85
C GLN A 58 21.00 -16.77 0.66
N ASN A 59 20.23 -16.43 1.70
CA ASN A 59 19.28 -15.33 1.71
C ASN A 59 19.11 -14.78 3.15
N PRO A 60 19.73 -13.63 3.48
CA PRO A 60 19.62 -13.02 4.81
C PRO A 60 18.21 -12.50 5.14
N TYR A 61 17.33 -12.34 4.15
CA TYR A 61 15.97 -11.81 4.30
C TYR A 61 14.94 -12.88 4.73
N LEU A 62 15.37 -14.00 5.31
CA LEU A 62 14.51 -15.07 5.83
C LEU A 62 14.26 -14.90 7.34
N TYR A 63 13.27 -14.05 7.70
CA TYR A 63 12.92 -13.73 9.10
C TYR A 63 12.76 -14.97 9.99
N ASP A 64 11.93 -15.94 9.58
CA ASP A 64 11.67 -17.15 10.36
C ASP A 64 12.93 -18.01 10.54
N ALA A 65 13.84 -18.03 9.55
CA ALA A 65 15.09 -18.78 9.67
C ALA A 65 16.05 -18.16 10.71
N HIS A 66 16.08 -16.82 10.83
CA HIS A 66 16.80 -16.15 11.92
C HIS A 66 16.18 -16.46 13.27
N LYS A 67 14.85 -16.38 13.38
CA LYS A 67 14.09 -16.66 14.61
C LYS A 67 14.31 -18.10 15.09
N ASP A 68 14.18 -19.08 14.19
CA ASP A 68 14.47 -20.50 14.46
C ASP A 68 15.94 -20.70 14.88
N ARG A 69 16.90 -20.03 14.21
CA ARG A 69 18.32 -20.16 14.55
C ARG A 69 18.61 -19.64 15.96
N ILE A 70 18.05 -18.49 16.33
CA ILE A 70 18.15 -17.91 17.68
C ILE A 70 17.51 -18.85 18.71
N ALA A 71 16.34 -19.43 18.41
CA ALA A 71 15.65 -20.38 19.28
C ALA A 71 16.39 -21.73 19.44
N VAL A 72 17.17 -22.16 18.44
CA VAL A 72 18.09 -23.31 18.55
C VAL A 72 19.31 -22.95 19.39
N LEU A 73 19.95 -21.80 19.12
CA LEU A 73 21.16 -21.37 19.84
C LEU A 73 20.89 -21.15 21.34
N ARG A 74 19.74 -20.61 21.73
CA ARG A 74 19.34 -20.47 23.14
C ARG A 74 19.11 -21.81 23.86
N LYS A 75 19.01 -22.93 23.14
CA LYS A 75 18.98 -24.29 23.73
C LYS A 75 20.36 -24.93 23.85
N MET A 76 21.34 -24.45 23.06
CA MET A 76 22.72 -24.93 23.07
C MET A 76 23.62 -24.12 24.03
N ASP A 77 23.05 -23.14 24.73
CA ASP A 77 23.69 -22.19 25.68
C ASP A 77 24.97 -21.47 25.16
N ASP A 78 25.19 -21.46 23.84
CA ASP A 78 26.30 -20.73 23.22
C ASP A 78 25.98 -19.23 23.13
N LEU A 79 26.20 -18.54 24.25
CA LEU A 79 25.93 -17.11 24.43
C LEU A 79 26.58 -16.24 23.34
N GLN A 80 27.76 -16.61 22.82
CA GLN A 80 28.44 -15.80 21.80
C GLN A 80 27.82 -16.01 20.41
N LYS A 81 27.59 -17.25 19.97
CA LYS A 81 26.84 -17.51 18.72
C LYS A 81 25.43 -16.92 18.79
N LEU A 82 24.77 -16.99 19.95
CA LEU A 82 23.45 -16.42 20.19
C LEU A 82 23.45 -14.89 20.03
N ARG A 83 24.44 -14.19 20.62
CA ARG A 83 24.65 -12.75 20.46
C ARG A 83 24.93 -12.38 19.00
N ASP A 84 25.82 -13.09 18.31
CA ASP A 84 26.15 -12.83 16.91
C ASP A 84 24.96 -13.07 15.97
N ALA A 85 24.14 -14.09 16.23
CA ALA A 85 22.92 -14.38 15.47
C ALA A 85 21.83 -13.30 15.67
N ARG A 86 21.71 -12.74 16.88
CA ARG A 86 20.81 -11.62 17.20
C ARG A 86 21.29 -10.31 16.56
N GLU A 87 22.59 -10.02 16.63
CA GLU A 87 23.23 -8.91 15.90
C GLU A 87 22.99 -9.03 14.39
N GLU A 88 23.16 -10.20 13.79
CA GLU A 88 22.86 -10.42 12.37
C GLU A 88 21.38 -10.15 12.04
N MET A 89 20.43 -10.71 12.81
CA MET A 89 19.00 -10.49 12.57
C MET A 89 18.61 -9.00 12.65
N SER A 90 19.10 -8.27 13.66
CA SER A 90 18.74 -6.87 13.91
C SER A 90 19.14 -5.90 12.78
N LYS A 91 20.17 -6.26 11.98
CA LYS A 91 20.64 -5.47 10.83
C LYS A 91 19.64 -5.48 9.68
N TYR A 92 18.92 -6.59 9.50
CA TYR A 92 17.93 -6.74 8.42
C TYR A 92 16.51 -6.41 8.89
N PHE A 93 16.16 -6.78 10.13
CA PHE A 93 14.80 -6.69 10.66
C PHE A 93 14.73 -5.82 11.91
N PRO A 94 13.65 -5.05 12.12
CA PRO A 94 13.26 -4.62 13.45
C PRO A 94 12.87 -5.84 14.27
N LEU A 95 13.32 -5.90 15.53
CA LEU A 95 12.93 -6.99 16.44
C LEU A 95 11.67 -6.59 17.21
N THR A 96 10.85 -7.57 17.55
CA THR A 96 9.63 -7.35 18.34
C THR A 96 9.97 -7.11 19.82
N GLU A 97 8.98 -6.65 20.57
CA GLU A 97 9.07 -6.44 22.02
C GLU A 97 9.61 -7.68 22.76
N GLU A 98 9.12 -8.87 22.42
CA GLU A 98 9.55 -10.13 23.04
C GLU A 98 10.99 -10.50 22.69
N LEU A 99 11.40 -10.29 21.43
CA LEU A 99 12.76 -10.59 20.95
C LEU A 99 13.80 -9.65 21.58
N TRP A 100 13.48 -8.37 21.76
CA TRP A 100 14.32 -7.43 22.48
C TRP A 100 14.38 -7.75 23.98
N LEU A 101 13.25 -8.02 24.62
CA LEU A 101 13.20 -8.40 26.04
C LEU A 101 13.99 -9.68 26.31
N ASP A 102 13.87 -10.70 25.47
CA ASP A 102 14.65 -11.94 25.59
C ASP A 102 16.16 -11.70 25.48
N TRP A 103 16.59 -10.81 24.57
CA TRP A 103 18.01 -10.47 24.45
C TRP A 103 18.51 -9.69 25.66
N LEU A 104 17.78 -8.67 26.10
CA LEU A 104 18.14 -7.84 27.25
C LEU A 104 18.17 -8.67 28.54
N LYS A 105 17.30 -9.67 28.70
CA LYS A 105 17.30 -10.59 29.85
C LYS A 105 18.49 -11.53 29.87
N ASP A 106 18.93 -12.01 28.71
CA ASP A 106 20.12 -12.85 28.62
C ASP A 106 21.43 -12.05 28.84
N GLU A 107 21.48 -10.78 28.44
CA GLU A 107 22.68 -9.92 28.54
C GLU A 107 22.81 -9.18 29.89
N THR A 108 21.70 -8.89 30.57
CA THR A 108 21.71 -8.10 31.83
C THR A 108 22.53 -8.75 32.96
N PRO A 109 22.41 -10.06 33.24
CA PRO A 109 23.27 -10.75 34.22
C PRO A 109 24.75 -10.73 33.89
N LEU A 110 25.11 -10.52 32.61
CA LEU A 110 26.49 -10.49 32.12
C LEU A 110 27.13 -9.09 32.26
N ALA A 111 26.36 -8.04 32.54
CA ALA A 111 26.84 -6.65 32.60
C ALA A 111 27.49 -6.30 33.96
N LEU A 112 28.54 -7.03 34.32
CA LEU A 112 29.19 -6.93 35.62
C LEU A 112 29.98 -5.62 35.73
N ASP A 113 30.78 -5.27 34.71
CA ASP A 113 31.63 -4.07 34.71
C ASP A 113 30.98 -2.81 34.10
N GLU A 114 31.61 -1.65 34.30
CA GLU A 114 31.13 -0.35 33.84
C GLU A 114 31.10 -0.22 32.29
N GLN A 115 32.02 -0.89 31.59
CA GLN A 115 32.07 -0.91 30.13
C GLN A 115 30.97 -1.80 29.56
N GLU A 116 30.67 -2.93 30.19
CA GLU A 116 29.58 -3.84 29.85
C GLU A 116 28.22 -3.18 30.10
N ARG A 117 28.03 -2.49 31.23
CA ARG A 117 26.85 -1.63 31.45
C ARG A 117 26.72 -0.54 30.38
N LYS A 118 27.83 0.05 29.91
CA LYS A 118 27.82 1.00 28.79
C LYS A 118 27.54 0.36 27.42
N LYS A 119 27.83 -0.94 27.22
CA LYS A 119 27.37 -1.71 26.05
C LYS A 119 25.87 -2.02 26.14
N LEU A 120 25.40 -2.48 27.30
CA LEU A 120 24.01 -2.81 27.57
C LEU A 120 23.10 -1.57 27.48
N GLY A 121 23.53 -0.41 27.96
CA GLY A 121 22.82 0.86 27.77
C GLY A 121 22.56 1.17 26.29
N LYS A 122 23.55 0.95 25.41
CA LYS A 122 23.39 1.10 23.95
C LYS A 122 22.50 0.02 23.33
N LEU A 123 22.46 -1.17 23.92
CA LEU A 123 21.54 -2.24 23.51
C LEU A 123 20.08 -1.85 23.81
N PHE A 124 19.81 -1.26 24.99
CA PHE A 124 18.52 -0.65 25.32
C PHE A 124 18.18 0.52 24.39
N GLU A 125 19.10 1.46 24.15
CA GLU A 125 18.88 2.59 23.21
C GLU A 125 18.48 2.11 21.81
N ARG A 126 19.06 0.99 21.32
CA ARG A 126 18.67 0.36 20.05
C ARG A 126 17.31 -0.34 20.14
N ALA A 127 17.03 -1.06 21.23
CA ALA A 127 15.76 -1.76 21.43
C ALA A 127 14.55 -0.80 21.45
N LEU A 128 14.71 0.36 22.10
CA LEU A 128 13.69 1.41 22.21
C LEU A 128 13.42 2.16 20.88
N HIS A 129 14.20 1.90 19.82
CA HIS A 129 14.08 2.57 18.53
C HIS A 129 13.21 1.81 17.51
N ASP A 130 13.04 0.49 17.62
CA ASP A 130 12.29 -0.29 16.61
C ASP A 130 10.78 0.00 16.69
N TYR A 131 10.17 -0.22 17.86
CA TYR A 131 8.75 0.00 18.11
C TYR A 131 8.50 0.61 19.50
N GLN A 132 7.35 1.26 19.65
CA GLN A 132 6.92 1.79 20.95
C GLN A 132 6.59 0.64 21.92
N SER A 133 7.23 0.62 23.08
CA SER A 133 7.14 -0.48 24.05
C SER A 133 7.19 0.03 25.49
N VAL A 134 6.08 -0.08 26.24
CA VAL A 134 6.07 0.19 27.68
C VAL A 134 6.94 -0.81 28.46
N PRO A 135 6.88 -2.14 28.19
CA PRO A 135 7.78 -3.11 28.83
C PRO A 135 9.27 -2.81 28.67
N LEU A 136 9.75 -2.43 27.48
CA LEU A 136 11.17 -2.09 27.28
C LEU A 136 11.56 -0.81 28.03
N TRP A 137 10.67 0.18 28.14
CA TRP A 137 10.91 1.37 28.96
C TRP A 137 10.96 1.05 30.46
N LEU A 138 10.12 0.14 30.96
CA LEU A 138 10.19 -0.32 32.36
C LEU A 138 11.53 -1.00 32.66
N GLU A 139 11.96 -1.94 31.82
CA GLU A 139 13.23 -2.66 31.99
C GLU A 139 14.44 -1.71 31.87
N TYR A 140 14.42 -0.74 30.95
CA TYR A 140 15.48 0.29 30.83
C TYR A 140 15.57 1.19 32.07
N VAL A 141 14.43 1.55 32.66
CA VAL A 141 14.38 2.33 33.89
C VAL A 141 14.82 1.51 35.10
N GLN A 142 14.46 0.22 35.19
CA GLN A 142 14.98 -0.69 36.23
C GLN A 142 16.50 -0.86 36.13
N PHE A 143 17.03 -1.06 34.91
CA PHE A 143 18.47 -1.04 34.63
C PHE A 143 19.14 0.29 35.06
N SER A 144 18.48 1.42 34.82
CA SER A 144 18.95 2.75 35.25
C SER A 144 18.95 2.89 36.78
N ILE A 145 17.95 2.34 37.48
CA ILE A 145 17.89 2.30 38.95
C ILE A 145 19.05 1.44 39.52
N GLY A 146 19.45 0.37 38.83
CA GLY A 146 20.65 -0.41 39.17
C GLY A 146 21.97 0.39 39.16
N ARG A 147 21.96 1.61 38.60
CA ARG A 147 23.10 2.53 38.52
C ARG A 147 23.01 3.73 39.48
N MET A 148 22.07 3.70 40.44
CA MET A 148 21.82 4.78 41.41
C MET A 148 23.06 5.23 42.21
N GLY A 149 24.03 4.33 42.43
CA GLY A 149 25.28 4.62 43.16
C GLY A 149 26.39 5.29 42.34
N GLU A 150 26.17 5.57 41.06
CA GLU A 150 27.10 6.34 40.21
C GLU A 150 26.96 7.85 40.45
N GLU A 151 27.96 8.64 40.03
CA GLU A 151 27.89 10.10 40.05
C GLU A 151 26.69 10.58 39.20
N ASP A 152 25.89 11.52 39.73
CA ASP A 152 24.60 11.94 39.16
C ASP A 152 23.58 10.80 38.89
N GLY A 153 23.69 9.65 39.56
CA GLY A 153 22.77 8.50 39.40
C GLY A 153 21.29 8.85 39.57
N LEU A 154 20.93 9.62 40.61
CA LEU A 154 19.57 10.12 40.83
C LEU A 154 19.05 11.01 39.68
N THR A 155 19.92 11.83 39.10
CA THR A 155 19.59 12.70 37.96
C THR A 155 19.39 11.85 36.70
N THR A 156 20.24 10.84 36.50
CA THR A 156 20.17 9.89 35.38
C THR A 156 18.88 9.08 35.39
N ILE A 157 18.47 8.54 36.55
CA ILE A 157 17.21 7.78 36.68
C ILE A 157 15.99 8.66 36.36
N ARG A 158 15.95 9.89 36.90
CA ARG A 158 14.88 10.84 36.61
C ARG A 158 14.82 11.19 35.12
N ASN A 159 15.96 11.38 34.47
CA ASN A 159 16.01 11.60 33.03
C ASN A 159 15.49 10.39 32.23
N ALA A 160 15.79 9.16 32.63
CA ALA A 160 15.25 7.95 32.00
C ALA A 160 13.71 7.86 32.15
N PHE A 161 13.16 8.18 33.34
CA PHE A 161 11.72 8.28 33.54
C PHE A 161 11.07 9.37 32.69
N GLU A 162 11.65 10.58 32.59
CA GLU A 162 11.11 11.65 31.75
C GLU A 162 11.16 11.31 30.25
N GLN A 163 12.18 10.57 29.80
CA GLN A 163 12.24 10.02 28.44
C GLN A 163 11.15 8.97 28.20
N ALA A 164 10.95 8.05 29.14
CA ALA A 164 9.85 7.08 29.09
C ALA A 164 8.48 7.77 29.04
N LEU A 165 8.26 8.80 29.86
CA LEU A 165 7.02 9.58 29.83
C LEU A 165 6.82 10.32 28.50
N ALA A 166 7.88 10.87 27.91
CA ALA A 166 7.81 11.51 26.59
C ALA A 166 7.51 10.52 25.45
N ALA A 167 8.00 9.28 25.55
CA ALA A 167 7.83 8.26 24.51
C ALA A 167 6.53 7.44 24.64
N VAL A 168 6.09 7.13 25.85
CA VAL A 168 4.96 6.21 26.12
C VAL A 168 3.99 6.67 27.23
N GLY A 169 4.27 7.78 27.92
CA GLY A 169 3.41 8.28 29.02
C GLY A 169 2.00 8.71 28.60
N LEU A 170 1.73 8.84 27.30
CA LEU A 170 0.42 9.12 26.69
C LEU A 170 -0.32 7.85 26.20
N HIS A 171 0.27 6.65 26.34
CA HIS A 171 -0.33 5.41 25.86
C HIS A 171 -1.52 5.02 26.75
N ALA A 172 -2.75 5.35 26.35
CA ALA A 172 -3.98 5.27 27.16
C ALA A 172 -4.11 4.03 28.08
N SER A 173 -3.79 2.83 27.57
CA SER A 173 -3.95 1.55 28.29
C SER A 173 -2.69 0.98 28.97
N GLN A 174 -1.50 1.59 28.80
CA GLN A 174 -0.23 1.05 29.34
C GLN A 174 0.70 2.12 29.92
N GLY A 175 0.61 3.38 29.50
CA GLY A 175 1.45 4.47 29.97
C GLY A 175 1.32 4.73 31.48
N VAL A 176 0.19 4.36 32.07
CA VAL A 176 -0.06 4.34 33.52
C VAL A 176 1.05 3.60 34.29
N ASN A 177 1.57 2.49 33.74
CA ASN A 177 2.64 1.70 34.36
C ASN A 177 3.95 2.50 34.53
N ILE A 178 4.28 3.41 33.61
CA ILE A 178 5.46 4.28 33.73
C ILE A 178 5.23 5.36 34.78
N TRP A 179 4.02 5.95 34.81
CA TRP A 179 3.66 6.91 35.85
C TRP A 179 3.69 6.27 37.24
N GLU A 180 3.21 5.03 37.37
CA GLU A 180 3.24 4.24 38.61
C GLU A 180 4.67 3.95 39.06
N ALA A 181 5.51 3.36 38.20
CA ALA A 181 6.92 3.12 38.52
C ALA A 181 7.66 4.42 38.94
N TYR A 182 7.30 5.58 38.36
CA TYR A 182 7.93 6.86 38.73
C TYR A 182 7.39 7.41 40.06
N ARG A 183 6.09 7.27 40.35
CA ARG A 183 5.51 7.58 41.67
C ARG A 183 6.13 6.68 42.74
N GLU A 184 6.26 5.37 42.49
CA GLU A 184 6.91 4.42 43.39
C GLU A 184 8.37 4.78 43.69
N PHE A 185 9.16 5.10 42.65
CA PHE A 185 10.56 5.51 42.80
C PHE A 185 10.70 6.80 43.65
N GLU A 186 9.94 7.85 43.33
CA GLU A 186 10.01 9.11 44.09
C GLU A 186 9.40 8.96 45.51
N ASN A 187 8.44 8.05 45.72
CA ASN A 187 7.93 7.68 47.04
C ASN A 187 8.95 6.89 47.87
N ALA A 188 9.71 5.97 47.26
CA ALA A 188 10.78 5.23 47.95
C ALA A 188 11.88 6.18 48.45
N ILE A 189 12.26 7.18 47.65
CA ILE A 189 13.14 8.28 48.09
C ILE A 189 12.48 9.10 49.21
N THR A 190 11.19 9.41 49.10
CA THR A 190 10.44 10.14 50.16
C THR A 190 10.48 9.39 51.49
N ALA A 191 10.27 8.07 51.48
CA ALA A 191 10.36 7.22 52.67
C ALA A 191 11.78 7.19 53.26
N GLY A 192 12.80 7.13 52.41
CA GLY A 192 14.21 7.20 52.83
C GLY A 192 14.63 8.54 53.47
N LEU A 193 13.87 9.61 53.22
CA LEU A 193 14.07 10.93 53.86
C LEU A 193 13.28 11.10 55.16
N MET A 194 12.42 10.16 55.56
CA MET A 194 11.63 10.30 56.78
C MET A 194 12.52 10.19 58.03
N PRO A 195 12.38 11.12 59.01
CA PRO A 195 13.17 11.09 60.22
C PRO A 195 12.79 9.88 61.09
N GLN A 196 13.80 9.23 61.66
CA GLN A 196 13.60 8.11 62.60
C GLN A 196 12.82 8.59 63.84
N PRO A 197 11.92 7.77 64.43
CA PRO A 197 11.10 8.18 65.57
C PRO A 197 11.93 8.71 66.74
N GLY A 198 11.75 10.00 67.08
CA GLY A 198 12.49 10.69 68.13
C GLY A 198 13.78 11.41 67.70
N ALA A 199 14.15 11.37 66.41
CA ALA A 199 15.24 12.17 65.87
C ALA A 199 14.86 13.66 65.76
N VAL A 200 15.82 14.56 65.97
CA VAL A 200 15.66 16.00 65.72
C VAL A 200 15.90 16.26 64.23
N VAL A 201 14.84 16.64 63.51
CA VAL A 201 14.90 16.98 62.08
C VAL A 201 15.73 18.25 61.88
N THR A 202 16.70 18.23 60.96
CA THR A 202 17.37 19.48 60.55
C THR A 202 16.52 20.23 59.54
N LYS A 203 16.69 21.55 59.43
CA LYS A 203 16.00 22.34 58.38
C LYS A 203 16.30 21.82 56.98
N GLU A 204 17.54 21.40 56.73
CA GLU A 204 17.96 20.81 55.45
C GLU A 204 17.20 19.51 55.14
N GLN A 205 16.91 18.68 56.15
CA GLN A 205 16.07 17.49 56.02
C GLN A 205 14.59 17.83 55.80
N GLU A 206 14.06 18.82 56.52
CA GLU A 206 12.68 19.32 56.37
C GLU A 206 12.45 19.93 54.97
N GLU A 207 13.41 20.73 54.48
CA GLU A 207 13.43 21.30 53.14
C GLU A 207 13.59 20.22 52.06
N ALA A 208 14.51 19.26 52.22
CA ALA A 208 14.68 18.15 51.28
C ALA A 208 13.44 17.26 51.20
N PHE A 209 12.83 16.91 52.34
CA PHE A 209 11.56 16.19 52.40
C PHE A 209 10.45 16.98 51.71
N THR A 210 10.33 18.28 51.96
CA THR A 210 9.31 19.13 51.34
C THR A 210 9.47 19.21 49.82
N VAL A 211 10.69 19.38 49.32
CA VAL A 211 11.01 19.38 47.88
C VAL A 211 10.67 18.03 47.24
N GLN A 212 11.05 16.92 47.90
CA GLN A 212 10.77 15.57 47.40
C GLN A 212 9.27 15.27 47.38
N ASN A 213 8.55 15.63 48.44
CA ASN A 213 7.11 15.45 48.57
C ASN A 213 6.34 16.33 47.55
N GLN A 214 6.90 17.47 47.13
CA GLN A 214 6.37 18.25 46.00
C GLN A 214 6.63 17.61 44.62
N ARG A 215 7.71 16.81 44.45
CA ARG A 215 7.94 16.05 43.20
C ARG A 215 6.83 15.01 42.99
N VAL A 216 6.52 14.21 44.01
CA VAL A 216 5.44 13.21 43.95
C VAL A 216 4.10 13.88 43.62
N ALA A 217 3.77 14.99 44.29
CA ALA A 217 2.55 15.76 43.99
C ALA A 217 2.51 16.34 42.56
N ASN A 218 3.65 16.73 42.01
CA ASN A 218 3.76 17.18 40.63
C ASN A 218 3.59 16.03 39.63
N LEU A 219 4.03 14.80 39.95
CA LEU A 219 3.76 13.61 39.12
C LEU A 219 2.26 13.31 39.05
N PHE A 220 1.57 13.26 40.20
CA PHE A 220 0.11 13.13 40.23
C PHE A 220 -0.60 14.22 39.40
N LYS A 221 -0.25 15.50 39.60
CA LYS A 221 -0.84 16.62 38.83
C LYS A 221 -0.62 16.49 37.31
N ARG A 222 0.54 15.93 36.88
CA ARG A 222 0.84 15.67 35.47
C ARG A 222 0.04 14.49 34.93
N GLN A 223 0.07 13.36 35.61
CA GLN A 223 -0.64 12.13 35.21
C GLN A 223 -2.16 12.34 35.11
N LEU A 224 -2.76 13.02 36.09
CA LEU A 224 -4.18 13.34 36.10
C LEU A 224 -4.60 14.29 34.96
N ALA A 225 -3.66 14.96 34.29
CA ALA A 225 -3.92 15.76 33.09
C ALA A 225 -3.77 14.96 31.77
N VAL A 226 -3.53 13.64 31.83
CA VAL A 226 -3.43 12.73 30.67
C VAL A 226 -4.63 11.79 30.63
N PRO A 227 -5.27 11.57 29.45
CA PRO A 227 -6.36 10.61 29.31
C PRO A 227 -5.83 9.17 29.34
N LEU A 228 -5.81 8.56 30.53
CA LEU A 228 -5.38 7.17 30.76
C LEU A 228 -6.53 6.33 31.31
N LEU A 229 -6.64 5.07 30.88
CA LEU A 229 -7.59 4.11 31.45
C LEU A 229 -7.35 3.98 32.96
N GLY A 230 -8.42 4.04 33.75
CA GLY A 230 -8.35 3.93 35.21
C GLY A 230 -7.90 5.19 35.96
N MET A 231 -7.80 6.36 35.29
CA MET A 231 -7.37 7.63 35.91
C MET A 231 -8.18 8.05 37.16
N ASP A 232 -9.41 7.55 37.33
CA ASP A 232 -10.22 7.75 38.54
C ASP A 232 -9.60 7.10 39.78
N MET A 233 -8.95 5.94 39.63
CA MET A 233 -8.22 5.28 40.71
C MET A 233 -7.01 6.12 41.13
N THR A 234 -6.30 6.71 40.17
CA THR A 234 -5.19 7.65 40.44
C THR A 234 -5.68 8.92 41.14
N LEU A 235 -6.90 9.40 40.83
CA LEU A 235 -7.48 10.55 41.54
C LEU A 235 -7.83 10.18 42.99
N GLN A 236 -8.36 8.98 43.21
CA GLN A 236 -8.66 8.47 44.56
C GLN A 236 -7.38 8.25 45.38
N GLU A 237 -6.35 7.63 44.81
CA GLU A 237 -5.01 7.51 45.40
C GLU A 237 -4.44 8.89 45.78
N TYR A 238 -4.56 9.88 44.89
CA TYR A 238 -4.07 11.23 45.16
C TYR A 238 -4.82 11.92 46.30
N LYS A 239 -6.15 11.75 46.38
CA LYS A 239 -6.96 12.23 47.52
C LYS A 239 -6.56 11.57 48.83
N GLU A 240 -6.33 10.27 48.83
CA GLU A 240 -5.91 9.53 50.04
C GLU A 240 -4.49 9.94 50.47
N TRP A 241 -3.59 10.19 49.51
CA TRP A 241 -2.20 10.58 49.75
C TRP A 241 -2.01 12.07 50.14
N ARG A 242 -2.84 12.99 49.62
CA ARG A 242 -2.83 14.41 50.04
C ARG A 242 -3.80 14.77 51.17
N GLY A 243 -4.83 13.96 51.40
CA GLY A 243 -6.04 14.37 52.11
C GLY A 243 -7.01 15.10 51.18
N GLU A 244 -8.30 14.74 51.23
CA GLU A 244 -9.29 15.13 50.20
C GLU A 244 -9.48 16.65 50.06
N ASP A 245 -9.51 17.40 51.17
CA ASP A 245 -9.59 18.87 51.19
C ASP A 245 -8.34 19.59 50.64
N SER A 246 -7.24 18.86 50.36
CA SER A 246 -5.96 19.43 49.91
C SER A 246 -5.71 19.31 48.40
N VAL A 247 -6.66 18.77 47.64
CA VAL A 247 -6.59 18.73 46.16
C VAL A 247 -6.94 20.10 45.58
N SER A 248 -6.04 20.70 44.80
CA SER A 248 -6.26 22.05 44.25
C SER A 248 -7.10 22.05 42.97
N SER A 249 -7.81 23.17 42.71
CA SER A 249 -8.67 23.33 41.52
C SER A 249 -7.94 23.01 40.23
N ASP A 250 -6.69 23.47 40.06
CA ASP A 250 -5.84 23.14 38.91
C ASP A 250 -5.78 21.65 38.55
N VAL A 251 -5.75 20.78 39.57
CA VAL A 251 -5.67 19.32 39.37
C VAL A 251 -7.01 18.79 38.88
N MET A 252 -8.11 19.24 39.50
CA MET A 252 -9.48 18.90 39.07
C MET A 252 -9.80 19.44 37.68
N ASP A 253 -9.30 20.63 37.33
CA ASP A 253 -9.41 21.25 36.01
C ASP A 253 -8.56 20.53 34.94
N GLY A 254 -7.49 19.85 35.34
CA GLY A 254 -6.72 18.95 34.47
C GLY A 254 -7.46 17.62 34.26
N TYR A 255 -7.80 16.96 35.36
CA TYR A 255 -8.58 15.72 35.40
C TYR A 255 -9.87 15.80 34.59
N THR A 256 -10.69 16.86 34.77
CA THR A 256 -11.97 17.00 34.07
C THR A 256 -11.79 17.12 32.54
N LYS A 257 -10.68 17.71 32.07
CA LYS A 257 -10.37 17.80 30.63
C LYS A 257 -9.89 16.46 30.09
N ALA A 258 -9.00 15.78 30.83
CA ALA A 258 -8.48 14.47 30.46
C ALA A 258 -9.58 13.38 30.46
N HIS A 259 -10.45 13.35 31.48
CA HIS A 259 -11.59 12.42 31.55
C HIS A 259 -12.55 12.62 30.37
N LYS A 260 -12.92 13.86 30.04
CA LYS A 260 -13.78 14.16 28.87
C LYS A 260 -13.15 13.73 27.54
N ILE A 261 -11.82 13.73 27.45
CA ILE A 261 -11.09 13.23 26.28
C ILE A 261 -11.10 11.68 26.28
N LEU A 262 -10.90 11.05 27.44
CA LEU A 262 -10.94 9.61 27.63
C LEU A 262 -12.31 9.01 27.26
N GLU A 263 -13.42 9.69 27.62
CA GLU A 263 -14.80 9.33 27.22
C GLU A 263 -14.96 9.14 25.70
N GLN A 264 -14.16 9.84 24.88
CA GLN A 264 -14.18 9.72 23.42
C GLN A 264 -13.25 8.61 22.90
N MET A 265 -12.19 8.29 23.64
CA MET A 265 -11.21 7.25 23.31
C MET A 265 -11.68 5.85 23.75
N GLN A 266 -12.44 5.76 24.86
CA GLN A 266 -12.86 4.49 25.47
C GLN A 266 -13.50 3.51 24.47
N PRO A 267 -14.46 3.91 23.60
CA PRO A 267 -15.09 2.96 22.66
C PRO A 267 -14.14 2.43 21.58
N LEU A 268 -12.98 3.06 21.39
CA LEU A 268 -11.92 2.62 20.49
C LEU A 268 -10.92 1.70 21.21
N GLU A 269 -10.54 2.02 22.45
CA GLU A 269 -9.74 1.12 23.31
C GLU A 269 -10.47 -0.21 23.59
N ASP A 270 -11.79 -0.16 23.84
CA ASP A 270 -12.64 -1.33 24.00
C ASP A 270 -12.67 -2.20 22.72
N ARG A 271 -12.68 -1.56 21.53
CA ARG A 271 -12.60 -2.27 20.23
C ARG A 271 -11.21 -2.86 19.98
N LEU A 272 -10.13 -2.12 20.27
CA LEU A 272 -8.76 -2.61 20.11
C LEU A 272 -8.50 -3.84 20.98
N SER A 273 -8.91 -3.79 22.25
CA SER A 273 -8.70 -4.88 23.22
C SER A 273 -9.60 -6.12 22.98
N ALA A 274 -10.70 -5.99 22.24
CA ALA A 274 -11.58 -7.11 21.89
C ALA A 274 -11.00 -8.07 20.83
N THR A 275 -9.92 -7.69 20.14
CA THR A 275 -9.33 -8.46 19.02
C THR A 275 -7.82 -8.59 19.17
N SER A 276 -7.26 -9.78 18.85
CA SER A 276 -5.81 -10.02 18.86
C SER A 276 -5.37 -10.71 17.56
N PRO A 277 -4.52 -10.10 16.72
CA PRO A 277 -4.10 -8.69 16.81
C PRO A 277 -5.30 -7.73 16.65
N PRO A 278 -5.17 -6.44 17.04
CA PRO A 278 -6.23 -5.45 16.84
C PRO A 278 -6.59 -5.24 15.37
N GLU A 279 -7.76 -4.65 15.11
CA GLU A 279 -8.19 -4.32 13.74
C GLU A 279 -7.69 -2.94 13.28
N LEU A 280 -6.96 -2.89 12.16
CA LEU A 280 -6.43 -1.67 11.54
C LEU A 280 -7.49 -0.58 11.32
N GLU A 281 -8.74 -0.96 11.04
CA GLU A 281 -9.86 -0.03 10.85
C GLU A 281 -10.16 0.76 12.15
N VAL A 282 -10.02 0.13 13.32
CA VAL A 282 -10.14 0.79 14.63
C VAL A 282 -9.00 1.79 14.84
N TYR A 283 -7.77 1.44 14.45
CA TYR A 283 -6.65 2.37 14.48
C TYR A 283 -6.83 3.55 13.51
N GLN A 284 -7.46 3.34 12.35
CA GLN A 284 -7.77 4.41 11.40
C GLN A 284 -8.85 5.36 11.94
N ASP A 285 -9.93 4.85 12.54
CA ASP A 285 -10.92 5.64 13.27
C ASP A 285 -10.26 6.52 14.35
N TYR A 286 -9.31 5.94 15.09
CA TYR A 286 -8.62 6.57 16.21
C TYR A 286 -7.59 7.63 15.76
N ILE A 287 -6.80 7.34 14.72
CA ILE A 287 -5.90 8.32 14.10
C ILE A 287 -6.71 9.53 13.60
N GLN A 288 -7.89 9.31 13.01
CA GLN A 288 -8.76 10.39 12.56
C GLN A 288 -9.30 11.22 13.74
N LEU A 289 -9.77 10.58 14.82
CA LEU A 289 -10.18 11.27 16.05
C LEU A 289 -9.06 12.15 16.62
N GLU A 290 -7.83 11.62 16.75
CA GLU A 290 -6.71 12.39 17.28
C GLU A 290 -6.31 13.57 16.37
N LEU A 291 -6.34 13.37 15.05
CA LEU A 291 -6.10 14.43 14.06
C LEU A 291 -7.14 15.55 14.13
N GLU A 292 -8.37 15.26 14.52
CA GLU A 292 -9.42 16.24 14.77
C GLU A 292 -9.24 16.99 16.12
N THR A 293 -8.66 16.36 17.16
CA THR A 293 -8.27 17.10 18.38
C THR A 293 -7.03 17.98 18.17
N GLY A 294 -6.13 17.58 17.27
CA GLY A 294 -4.97 18.35 16.85
C GLY A 294 -3.76 18.29 17.79
N ASP A 295 -3.77 17.46 18.83
CA ASP A 295 -2.63 17.26 19.73
C ASP A 295 -1.51 16.45 19.02
N PRO A 296 -0.32 17.03 18.78
CA PRO A 296 0.70 16.33 18.01
C PRO A 296 1.29 15.11 18.71
N ALA A 297 1.35 15.11 20.04
CA ALA A 297 1.96 14.03 20.82
C ALA A 297 1.01 12.83 20.92
N ARG A 298 -0.30 13.07 21.05
CA ARG A 298 -1.33 12.02 21.00
C ARG A 298 -1.47 11.41 19.61
N VAL A 299 -1.47 12.23 18.55
CA VAL A 299 -1.47 11.73 17.15
C VAL A 299 -0.25 10.82 16.92
N GLN A 300 0.95 11.24 17.33
CA GLN A 300 2.15 10.39 17.25
C GLN A 300 1.99 9.10 18.05
N CYS A 301 1.48 9.17 19.29
CA CYS A 301 1.26 7.98 20.13
C CYS A 301 0.34 6.95 19.45
N VAL A 302 -0.78 7.36 18.85
CA VAL A 302 -1.70 6.42 18.18
C VAL A 302 -1.12 5.88 16.86
N TYR A 303 -0.36 6.68 16.10
CA TYR A 303 0.40 6.17 14.94
C TYR A 303 1.44 5.12 15.36
N GLU A 304 2.23 5.36 16.39
CA GLU A 304 3.27 4.43 16.85
C GLU A 304 2.67 3.12 17.40
N ARG A 305 1.52 3.19 18.10
CA ARG A 305 0.72 2.02 18.49
C ARG A 305 0.23 1.23 17.28
N ALA A 306 -0.40 1.89 16.32
CA ALA A 306 -0.87 1.25 15.09
C ALA A 306 0.28 0.61 14.28
N LEU A 307 1.47 1.24 14.30
CA LEU A 307 2.67 0.75 13.63
C LEU A 307 3.35 -0.42 14.37
N LYS A 308 3.13 -0.62 15.68
CA LYS A 308 3.54 -1.83 16.39
C LYS A 308 2.79 -3.05 15.85
N ASP A 309 1.46 -2.95 15.73
CA ASP A 309 0.60 -4.07 15.36
C ASP A 309 0.46 -4.28 13.84
N HIS A 310 0.68 -3.23 13.04
CA HIS A 310 0.49 -3.23 11.59
C HIS A 310 1.73 -2.74 10.83
N CYS A 311 2.91 -3.08 11.33
CA CYS A 311 4.20 -2.63 10.81
C CYS A 311 4.43 -2.91 9.31
N LEU A 312 3.80 -3.93 8.73
CA LEU A 312 3.92 -4.31 7.32
C LEU A 312 2.97 -3.53 6.37
N VAL A 313 2.22 -2.54 6.88
CA VAL A 313 1.29 -1.71 6.10
C VAL A 313 1.98 -0.43 5.63
N ALA A 314 2.54 -0.46 4.41
CA ALA A 314 3.28 0.67 3.83
C ALA A 314 2.47 1.99 3.79
N ASP A 315 1.15 1.91 3.54
CA ASP A 315 0.26 3.07 3.54
C ASP A 315 0.16 3.77 4.91
N LEU A 316 0.34 3.04 6.01
CA LEU A 316 0.33 3.59 7.36
C LEU A 316 1.61 4.38 7.65
N TRP A 317 2.77 3.85 7.23
CA TRP A 317 4.04 4.59 7.26
C TRP A 317 4.00 5.83 6.36
N LEU A 318 3.41 5.75 5.17
CA LEU A 318 3.24 6.90 4.26
C LEU A 318 2.33 7.99 4.87
N GLN A 319 1.26 7.62 5.57
CA GLN A 319 0.41 8.56 6.30
C GLN A 319 1.15 9.21 7.47
N TYR A 320 1.87 8.43 8.29
CA TYR A 320 2.60 8.93 9.45
C TYR A 320 3.77 9.85 9.04
N THR A 321 4.59 9.45 8.08
CA THR A 321 5.72 10.27 7.59
C THR A 321 5.26 11.56 6.91
N ASN A 322 4.13 11.53 6.19
CA ASN A 322 3.46 12.73 5.67
C ASN A 322 2.99 13.64 6.82
N TYR A 323 2.41 13.08 7.89
CA TYR A 323 2.03 13.84 9.08
C TYR A 323 3.25 14.50 9.76
N LEU A 324 4.31 13.73 10.05
CA LEU A 324 5.56 14.25 10.63
C LEU A 324 6.21 15.35 9.77
N SER A 325 6.11 15.27 8.44
CA SER A 325 6.64 16.30 7.54
C SER A 325 6.02 17.69 7.77
N LYS A 326 4.78 17.75 8.27
CA LYS A 326 4.07 19.00 8.63
C LYS A 326 4.58 19.59 9.93
N LEU A 327 4.98 18.74 10.89
CA LEU A 327 5.61 19.13 12.16
C LEU A 327 7.08 19.55 11.99
N LYS A 328 7.75 19.11 10.91
CA LYS A 328 9.14 19.46 10.54
C LYS A 328 10.19 19.03 11.57
N VAL A 329 9.91 17.99 12.36
CA VAL A 329 10.86 17.41 13.34
C VAL A 329 11.89 16.55 12.60
N ARG A 330 12.92 17.21 12.06
CA ARG A 330 13.95 16.68 11.14
C ARG A 330 14.44 15.26 11.49
N LYS A 331 15.02 15.09 12.69
CA LYS A 331 15.58 13.79 13.12
C LYS A 331 14.52 12.68 13.10
N GLN A 332 13.37 12.94 13.74
CA GLN A 332 12.27 11.97 13.83
C GLN A 332 11.74 11.55 12.45
N ILE A 333 11.72 12.46 11.47
CA ILE A 333 11.33 12.12 10.09
C ILE A 333 12.30 11.09 9.49
N CYS A 334 13.62 11.29 9.63
CA CYS A 334 14.62 10.33 9.16
C CYS A 334 14.55 9.00 9.93
N ASP A 335 14.58 9.05 11.27
CA ASP A 335 14.45 7.89 12.16
C ASP A 335 13.21 7.04 11.78
N THR A 336 12.08 7.69 11.48
CA THR A 336 10.83 7.03 11.05
C THR A 336 10.94 6.42 9.65
N TYR A 337 11.60 7.06 8.69
CA TYR A 337 11.83 6.45 7.37
C TYR A 337 12.75 5.22 7.46
N GLU A 338 13.78 5.23 8.30
CA GLU A 338 14.66 4.05 8.44
C GLU A 338 13.93 2.86 9.07
N ARG A 339 13.04 3.13 10.04
CA ARG A 339 12.10 2.13 10.59
C ARG A 339 11.12 1.65 9.51
N ALA A 340 10.55 2.56 8.71
CA ALA A 340 9.62 2.23 7.64
C ALA A 340 10.26 1.33 6.57
N LEU A 341 11.52 1.58 6.19
CA LEU A 341 12.24 0.81 5.18
C LEU A 341 12.76 -0.54 5.67
N ARG A 342 13.03 -0.70 6.98
CA ARG A 342 13.30 -2.02 7.58
C ARG A 342 12.02 -2.88 7.72
N ASN A 343 10.83 -2.26 7.72
CA ASN A 343 9.54 -2.95 7.78
C ASN A 343 8.93 -3.26 6.40
N CYS A 344 8.90 -2.27 5.51
CA CYS A 344 8.25 -2.30 4.20
C CYS A 344 9.24 -2.02 3.05
N PRO A 345 10.38 -2.75 2.92
CA PRO A 345 11.40 -2.44 1.92
C PRO A 345 10.86 -2.48 0.49
N TRP A 346 9.87 -3.32 0.18
CA TRP A 346 9.24 -3.41 -1.14
C TRP A 346 8.44 -2.16 -1.56
N ALA A 347 8.20 -1.19 -0.67
CA ALA A 347 7.41 0.00 -0.98
C ALA A 347 8.29 1.14 -1.52
N SER A 348 8.47 1.18 -2.84
CA SER A 348 9.24 2.19 -3.59
C SER A 348 8.97 3.65 -3.15
N GLN A 349 7.71 4.01 -2.90
CA GLN A 349 7.32 5.35 -2.48
C GLN A 349 7.94 5.77 -1.12
N LEU A 350 8.21 4.84 -0.20
CA LEU A 350 8.91 5.16 1.05
C LEU A 350 10.38 5.54 0.79
N TRP A 351 11.07 4.82 -0.11
CA TRP A 351 12.44 5.14 -0.49
C TRP A 351 12.52 6.49 -1.21
N ALA A 352 11.63 6.73 -2.18
CA ALA A 352 11.57 8.01 -2.90
C ALA A 352 11.31 9.18 -1.93
N ASN A 353 10.39 9.00 -0.98
CA ASN A 353 10.10 10.01 0.03
C ASN A 353 11.27 10.20 1.02
N TYR A 354 12.03 9.16 1.36
CA TYR A 354 13.22 9.28 2.21
C TYR A 354 14.38 9.99 1.50
N MET A 355 14.62 9.72 0.21
CA MET A 355 15.57 10.48 -0.61
C MET A 355 15.21 11.98 -0.61
N LEU A 356 13.93 12.31 -0.82
CA LEU A 356 13.44 13.69 -0.70
C LEU A 356 13.56 14.27 0.71
N ALA A 357 13.58 13.47 1.77
CA ALA A 357 13.80 13.94 3.13
C ALA A 357 15.28 14.29 3.36
N LEU A 358 16.19 13.38 3.04
CA LEU A 358 17.64 13.59 3.12
C LEU A 358 18.12 14.76 2.22
N GLU A 359 17.52 14.94 1.05
CA GLU A 359 17.82 16.08 0.18
C GLU A 359 17.49 17.43 0.86
N ARG A 360 16.35 17.54 1.55
CA ARG A 360 15.96 18.76 2.28
C ARG A 360 16.86 19.05 3.49
N GLU A 361 17.45 18.01 4.06
CA GLU A 361 18.42 18.12 5.15
C GLU A 361 19.84 18.45 4.67
N ASN A 362 20.10 18.49 3.35
CA ASN A 362 21.41 18.63 2.73
C ASN A 362 22.38 17.52 3.15
N THR A 363 21.88 16.30 3.28
CA THR A 363 22.67 15.10 3.59
C THR A 363 23.75 14.85 2.54
N ASP A 364 24.89 14.31 2.98
CA ASP A 364 26.05 14.09 2.12
C ASP A 364 25.76 13.16 0.92
N PHE A 365 26.46 13.40 -0.19
CA PHE A 365 26.29 12.65 -1.42
C PHE A 365 26.62 11.16 -1.27
N LYS A 366 27.61 10.79 -0.45
CA LYS A 366 27.94 9.37 -0.19
C LYS A 366 26.77 8.65 0.46
N GLN A 367 26.13 9.29 1.44
CA GLN A 367 24.97 8.71 2.15
C GLN A 367 23.73 8.61 1.24
N MET A 368 23.47 9.60 0.38
CA MET A 368 22.40 9.50 -0.62
C MET A 368 22.66 8.38 -1.64
N LYS A 369 23.91 8.24 -2.11
CA LYS A 369 24.30 7.15 -3.00
C LYS A 369 24.15 5.79 -2.32
N GLU A 370 24.59 5.65 -1.08
CA GLU A 370 24.43 4.43 -0.26
C GLU A 370 22.95 4.11 0.03
N LEU A 371 22.05 5.10 0.03
CA LEU A 371 20.61 4.87 0.06
C LEU A 371 20.09 4.37 -1.30
N ALA A 372 20.52 4.98 -2.41
CA ALA A 372 20.09 4.60 -3.76
C ALA A 372 20.59 3.20 -4.19
N ASP A 373 21.87 2.88 -3.96
CA ASP A 373 22.44 1.56 -4.25
C ASP A 373 21.78 0.46 -3.39
N ARG A 374 21.43 0.74 -2.12
CA ARG A 374 20.59 -0.17 -1.30
C ARG A 374 19.18 -0.34 -1.86
N CYS A 375 18.54 0.75 -2.25
CA CYS A 375 17.17 0.76 -2.77
C CYS A 375 17.03 -0.11 -4.03
N LEU A 376 17.97 0.00 -4.96
CA LEU A 376 17.95 -0.78 -6.21
C LEU A 376 18.17 -2.28 -5.97
N GLY A 377 18.87 -2.63 -4.89
CA GLY A 377 19.13 -4.01 -4.47
C GLY A 377 17.96 -4.72 -3.77
N VAL A 378 16.83 -4.04 -3.51
CA VAL A 378 15.68 -4.63 -2.78
C VAL A 378 14.96 -5.73 -3.57
N GLY A 379 14.84 -5.57 -4.90
CA GLY A 379 14.00 -6.44 -5.73
C GLY A 379 12.52 -6.03 -5.70
N PHE A 380 12.17 -4.90 -6.33
CA PHE A 380 10.77 -4.49 -6.49
C PHE A 380 10.01 -5.40 -7.46
N ALA A 381 8.70 -5.46 -7.33
CA ALA A 381 7.85 -6.39 -8.10
C ALA A 381 7.46 -5.85 -9.48
N ASP A 382 7.23 -4.54 -9.61
CA ASP A 382 6.79 -3.90 -10.85
C ASP A 382 7.87 -2.94 -11.40
N ALA A 383 7.96 -2.84 -12.73
CA ALA A 383 8.93 -1.94 -13.38
C ALA A 383 8.71 -0.46 -13.00
N ALA A 384 7.46 -0.07 -12.71
CA ALA A 384 7.11 1.28 -12.29
C ALA A 384 7.78 1.69 -10.97
N ASP A 385 8.05 0.74 -10.06
CA ASP A 385 8.79 1.01 -8.83
C ASP A 385 10.24 1.40 -9.13
N TYR A 386 10.92 0.63 -9.97
CA TYR A 386 12.27 0.94 -10.42
C TYR A 386 12.35 2.27 -11.18
N LEU A 387 11.37 2.57 -12.04
CA LEU A 387 11.29 3.84 -12.75
C LEU A 387 11.14 5.02 -11.78
N LEU A 388 10.28 4.91 -10.75
CA LEU A 388 10.11 5.93 -9.71
C LEU A 388 11.43 6.24 -8.99
N ILE A 389 12.17 5.21 -8.57
CA ILE A 389 13.46 5.37 -7.88
C ILE A 389 14.51 5.98 -8.81
N TRP A 390 14.63 5.50 -10.05
CA TRP A 390 15.59 6.04 -11.01
C TRP A 390 15.31 7.49 -11.35
N CYS A 391 14.04 7.85 -11.61
CA CYS A 391 13.63 9.24 -11.80
C CYS A 391 14.00 10.08 -10.57
N GLN A 392 13.62 9.66 -9.36
CA GLN A 392 13.87 10.41 -8.13
C GLN A 392 15.36 10.64 -7.84
N TYR A 393 16.23 9.69 -8.15
CA TYR A 393 17.68 9.82 -7.96
C TYR A 393 18.32 10.70 -9.06
N CYS A 394 17.89 10.58 -10.32
CA CYS A 394 18.32 11.48 -11.40
C CYS A 394 17.90 12.94 -11.11
N ASP A 395 16.70 13.14 -10.57
CA ASP A 395 16.16 14.43 -10.13
C ASP A 395 17.05 15.09 -9.06
N TYR A 396 17.47 14.32 -8.05
CA TYR A 396 18.41 14.76 -7.00
C TYR A 396 19.78 15.14 -7.60
N LEU A 397 20.31 14.31 -8.49
CA LEU A 397 21.59 14.60 -9.16
C LEU A 397 21.48 15.88 -10.00
N GLN A 398 20.40 16.07 -10.75
CA GLN A 398 20.18 17.30 -11.54
C GLN A 398 20.12 18.54 -10.63
N ARG A 399 19.40 18.47 -9.50
CA ARG A 399 19.29 19.59 -8.54
C ARG A 399 20.61 19.95 -7.85
N ARG A 400 21.59 19.04 -7.82
CA ARG A 400 22.96 19.31 -7.37
C ARG A 400 23.87 19.98 -8.40
N ILE A 401 23.44 20.10 -9.67
CA ILE A 401 24.21 20.80 -10.71
C ILE A 401 24.08 22.31 -10.52
N ASP A 402 25.15 22.94 -10.04
CA ASP A 402 25.26 24.39 -9.90
C ASP A 402 25.68 25.02 -11.23
N TRP A 403 24.69 25.37 -12.05
CA TRP A 403 24.88 25.89 -13.41
C TRP A 403 25.62 27.24 -13.49
N ASP A 404 25.81 27.94 -12.36
CA ASP A 404 26.55 29.21 -12.28
C ASP A 404 28.03 29.01 -11.88
N LYS A 405 28.45 27.76 -11.63
CA LYS A 405 29.84 27.37 -11.31
C LYS A 405 30.39 26.37 -12.33
N ASP A 406 31.62 25.92 -12.12
CA ASP A 406 32.10 24.68 -12.72
C ASP A 406 31.23 23.51 -12.22
N HIS A 407 30.78 22.69 -13.16
CA HIS A 407 29.80 21.64 -12.97
C HIS A 407 30.04 20.41 -13.85
N GLU A 408 31.25 20.26 -14.41
CA GLU A 408 31.58 19.13 -15.30
C GLU A 408 31.43 17.77 -14.59
N GLU A 409 32.00 17.59 -13.39
CA GLU A 409 31.86 16.36 -12.60
C GLU A 409 30.41 16.06 -12.15
N PRO A 410 29.63 17.01 -11.59
CA PRO A 410 28.21 16.80 -11.29
C PRO A 410 27.35 16.46 -12.52
N LEU A 411 27.60 17.11 -13.66
CA LEU A 411 26.87 16.86 -14.91
C LEU A 411 27.20 15.49 -15.50
N GLU A 412 28.46 15.09 -15.48
CA GLU A 412 28.86 13.76 -15.97
C GLU A 412 28.36 12.65 -15.03
N THR A 413 28.35 12.89 -13.72
CA THR A 413 27.70 12.00 -12.75
C THR A 413 26.21 11.83 -13.04
N PHE A 414 25.50 12.91 -13.40
CA PHE A 414 24.11 12.85 -13.84
C PHE A 414 23.94 12.05 -15.14
N ARG A 415 24.75 12.34 -16.17
CA ARG A 415 24.71 11.63 -17.48
C ARG A 415 24.90 10.14 -17.35
N LEU A 416 25.99 9.70 -16.71
CA LEU A 416 26.30 8.29 -16.49
C LEU A 416 25.21 7.59 -15.66
N THR A 417 24.54 8.31 -14.77
CA THR A 417 23.43 7.76 -13.97
C THR A 417 22.14 7.63 -14.79
N ILE A 418 21.76 8.63 -15.59
CA ILE A 418 20.51 8.61 -16.37
C ILE A 418 20.61 7.70 -17.61
N GLU A 419 21.81 7.53 -18.17
CA GLU A 419 22.11 6.50 -19.18
C GLU A 419 22.00 5.09 -18.57
N ARG A 420 22.69 4.82 -17.44
CA ARG A 420 22.56 3.56 -16.69
C ARG A 420 21.12 3.26 -16.28
N ALA A 421 20.33 4.27 -15.92
CA ALA A 421 18.93 4.13 -15.57
C ALA A 421 18.09 3.71 -16.78
N ALA A 422 18.26 4.38 -17.92
CA ALA A 422 17.58 4.07 -19.18
C ALA A 422 17.90 2.64 -19.66
N ASP A 423 19.18 2.25 -19.60
CA ASP A 423 19.64 0.92 -19.99
C ASP A 423 19.08 -0.14 -19.03
N PHE A 424 19.18 0.06 -17.71
CA PHE A 424 18.61 -0.86 -16.72
C PHE A 424 17.11 -1.11 -16.94
N MET A 425 16.34 -0.05 -17.22
CA MET A 425 14.90 -0.19 -17.48
C MET A 425 14.63 -0.97 -18.77
N PHE A 426 15.43 -0.79 -19.82
CA PHE A 426 15.28 -1.49 -21.09
C PHE A 426 15.77 -2.95 -21.05
N GLU A 427 16.88 -3.24 -20.38
CA GLU A 427 17.43 -4.59 -20.27
C GLU A 427 16.53 -5.52 -19.45
N ASN A 428 15.97 -5.03 -18.34
CA ASN A 428 15.15 -5.85 -17.43
C ASN A 428 13.67 -5.91 -17.82
N TYR A 429 13.13 -4.83 -18.40
CA TYR A 429 11.68 -4.70 -18.65
C TYR A 429 11.31 -4.30 -20.09
N GLY A 430 12.30 -4.12 -20.97
CA GLY A 430 12.07 -3.75 -22.36
C GLY A 430 11.31 -2.42 -22.52
N LYS A 431 10.32 -2.42 -23.41
CA LYS A 431 9.54 -1.22 -23.76
C LYS A 431 8.42 -0.91 -22.77
N ASP A 432 8.07 -1.87 -21.92
CA ASP A 432 7.03 -1.73 -20.92
C ASP A 432 7.58 -1.19 -19.59
N GLY A 433 8.92 -1.11 -19.44
CA GLY A 433 9.60 -0.53 -18.29
C GLY A 433 9.44 0.99 -18.17
N ASP A 434 9.66 1.71 -19.27
CA ASP A 434 9.36 3.16 -19.37
C ASP A 434 8.58 3.44 -20.68
N PRO A 435 7.25 3.23 -20.68
CA PRO A 435 6.45 3.29 -21.90
C PRO A 435 6.42 4.65 -22.61
N GLU A 436 6.69 5.75 -21.89
CA GLU A 436 6.78 7.10 -22.44
C GLU A 436 8.25 7.58 -22.60
N ALA A 437 9.25 6.73 -22.33
CA ALA A 437 10.68 7.07 -22.34
C ALA A 437 11.00 8.31 -21.49
N THR A 438 10.35 8.39 -20.32
CA THR A 438 10.41 9.45 -19.31
C THR A 438 11.85 9.85 -18.95
N LEU A 439 12.73 8.87 -18.71
CA LEU A 439 14.15 9.11 -18.40
C LEU A 439 14.88 9.79 -19.57
N GLN A 440 14.73 9.24 -20.78
CA GLN A 440 15.39 9.77 -21.98
C GLN A 440 14.81 11.14 -22.39
N GLN A 441 13.50 11.36 -22.21
CA GLN A 441 12.88 12.68 -22.41
C GLN A 441 13.46 13.74 -21.47
N TYR A 442 13.60 13.40 -20.19
CA TYR A 442 14.17 14.30 -19.18
C TYR A 442 15.63 14.63 -19.50
N TRP A 443 16.45 13.61 -19.82
CA TRP A 443 17.84 13.80 -20.24
C TRP A 443 17.95 14.74 -21.45
N ALA A 444 17.18 14.49 -22.51
CA ALA A 444 17.18 15.34 -23.70
C ALA A 444 16.76 16.79 -23.41
N HIS A 445 15.86 17.02 -22.44
CA HIS A 445 15.46 18.36 -22.01
C HIS A 445 16.58 19.09 -21.27
N ILE A 446 17.34 18.39 -20.41
CA ILE A 446 18.50 18.96 -19.72
C ILE A 446 19.63 19.27 -20.72
N GLU A 447 19.97 18.34 -21.63
CA GLU A 447 21.00 18.59 -22.65
C GLU A 447 20.64 19.77 -23.55
N GLY A 448 19.42 19.80 -24.11
CA GLY A 448 18.97 20.87 -25.00
C GLY A 448 18.80 22.23 -24.30
N GLY A 449 18.19 22.25 -23.11
CA GLY A 449 17.81 23.49 -22.44
C GLY A 449 18.85 24.07 -21.48
N LYS A 450 19.58 23.23 -20.73
CA LYS A 450 20.59 23.65 -19.76
C LYS A 450 22.00 23.60 -20.35
N CYS A 451 22.40 22.45 -20.87
CA CYS A 451 23.74 22.27 -21.46
C CYS A 451 23.86 22.92 -22.85
N LYS A 452 22.74 23.32 -23.47
CA LYS A 452 22.64 23.85 -24.86
C LYS A 452 23.17 22.88 -25.93
N ASN A 453 23.31 21.60 -25.58
CA ASN A 453 23.76 20.52 -26.44
C ASN A 453 22.57 19.93 -27.20
N MET A 454 22.08 20.70 -28.17
CA MET A 454 20.94 20.29 -28.99
C MET A 454 21.28 19.11 -29.92
N GLU A 455 22.57 18.83 -30.17
CA GLU A 455 22.99 17.65 -30.94
C GLU A 455 22.74 16.37 -30.13
N LYS A 456 23.25 16.27 -28.89
CA LYS A 456 22.96 15.13 -27.99
C LYS A 456 21.45 15.01 -27.70
N ALA A 457 20.73 16.12 -27.53
CA ALA A 457 19.27 16.08 -27.37
C ALA A 457 18.57 15.42 -28.58
N ARG A 458 19.01 15.74 -29.81
CA ARG A 458 18.51 15.12 -31.05
C ARG A 458 18.94 13.65 -31.18
N GLU A 459 20.13 13.27 -30.74
CA GLU A 459 20.55 11.85 -30.68
C GLU A 459 19.60 11.03 -29.80
N ILE A 460 19.39 11.46 -28.55
CA ILE A 460 18.51 10.79 -27.57
C ILE A 460 17.09 10.66 -28.14
N TRP A 461 16.53 11.73 -28.73
CA TRP A 461 15.21 11.65 -29.36
C TRP A 461 15.15 10.71 -30.58
N ASN A 462 16.24 10.58 -31.35
CA ASN A 462 16.28 9.58 -32.41
C ASN A 462 16.35 8.15 -31.85
N MET A 463 17.04 7.91 -30.73
CA MET A 463 17.03 6.62 -30.03
C MET A 463 15.62 6.26 -29.53
N ILE A 464 14.92 7.18 -28.84
CA ILE A 464 13.52 7.00 -28.40
C ILE A 464 12.64 6.57 -29.58
N MET A 465 12.68 7.34 -30.68
CA MET A 465 11.83 7.07 -31.85
C MET A 465 12.15 5.72 -32.53
N GLN A 466 13.44 5.34 -32.59
CA GLN A 466 13.89 4.04 -33.12
C GLN A 466 13.54 2.87 -32.20
N GLY A 467 13.46 3.09 -30.89
CA GLY A 467 12.99 2.10 -29.90
C GLY A 467 11.57 1.59 -30.12
N GLY A 468 10.81 2.17 -31.07
CA GLY A 468 9.44 1.79 -31.42
C GLY A 468 8.38 2.79 -30.95
N HIS A 469 8.81 3.85 -30.26
CA HIS A 469 7.93 4.91 -29.77
C HIS A 469 7.39 5.81 -30.90
N GLY A 470 7.99 5.78 -32.10
CA GLY A 470 7.60 6.59 -33.26
C GLY A 470 6.17 6.40 -33.78
N ALA A 471 5.41 5.44 -33.23
CA ALA A 471 3.99 5.25 -33.52
C ALA A 471 3.05 6.17 -32.69
N LYS A 472 3.52 6.73 -31.56
CA LYS A 472 2.75 7.55 -30.59
C LYS A 472 2.79 9.04 -30.92
N ALA A 473 1.64 9.70 -30.93
CA ALA A 473 1.56 11.14 -31.17
C ALA A 473 2.14 12.00 -30.03
N SER A 474 2.02 11.56 -28.77
CA SER A 474 2.50 12.29 -27.58
C SER A 474 3.99 12.63 -27.69
N LEU A 475 4.79 11.60 -27.95
CA LEU A 475 6.26 11.65 -27.95
C LEU A 475 6.79 12.50 -29.12
N TRP A 476 6.15 12.45 -30.29
CA TRP A 476 6.50 13.34 -31.41
C TRP A 476 6.19 14.82 -31.10
N LEU A 477 5.10 15.10 -30.38
CA LEU A 477 4.78 16.46 -29.96
C LEU A 477 5.71 16.95 -28.84
N GLN A 478 6.18 16.08 -27.95
CA GLN A 478 7.20 16.40 -26.96
C GLN A 478 8.56 16.71 -27.61
N TYR A 479 9.00 15.89 -28.58
CA TYR A 479 10.22 16.17 -29.37
C TYR A 479 10.11 17.51 -30.12
N TYR A 480 8.99 17.74 -30.82
CA TYR A 480 8.74 19.01 -31.51
C TYR A 480 8.74 20.23 -30.57
N ARG A 481 8.13 20.13 -29.37
CA ARG A 481 8.14 21.21 -28.38
C ARG A 481 9.56 21.54 -27.93
N LEU A 482 10.40 20.53 -27.65
CA LEU A 482 11.78 20.72 -27.23
C LEU A 482 12.62 21.35 -28.34
N GLU A 483 12.47 20.89 -29.58
CA GLU A 483 13.10 21.49 -30.76
C GLU A 483 12.63 22.94 -31.01
N ARG A 484 11.37 23.28 -30.70
CA ARG A 484 10.88 24.66 -30.78
C ARG A 484 11.39 25.56 -29.65
N MET A 485 11.70 24.99 -28.47
CA MET A 485 12.23 25.76 -27.33
C MET A 485 13.73 26.05 -27.43
N PHE A 486 14.53 25.12 -27.95
CA PHE A 486 15.99 25.19 -27.88
C PHE A 486 16.72 24.95 -29.23
N GLY A 487 15.99 24.56 -30.26
CA GLY A 487 16.53 24.16 -31.56
C GLY A 487 16.23 25.19 -32.67
N ASP A 488 15.78 24.70 -33.83
CA ASP A 488 15.50 25.57 -34.98
C ASP A 488 14.29 25.12 -35.83
N ASN A 489 13.70 26.09 -36.54
CA ASN A 489 12.51 25.88 -37.37
C ASN A 489 12.72 24.85 -38.51
N LYS A 490 13.96 24.67 -39.00
CA LYS A 490 14.31 23.68 -40.04
C LYS A 490 14.35 22.25 -39.48
N HIS A 491 14.66 22.06 -38.20
CA HIS A 491 14.48 20.80 -37.51
C HIS A 491 13.02 20.58 -37.11
N CYS A 492 12.33 21.59 -36.55
CA CYS A 492 10.90 21.51 -36.21
C CYS A 492 10.04 21.00 -37.38
N ARG A 493 10.22 21.61 -38.56
CA ARG A 493 9.58 21.21 -39.83
C ARG A 493 9.84 19.75 -40.18
N ARG A 494 11.08 19.28 -40.03
CA ARG A 494 11.47 17.87 -40.31
C ARG A 494 10.91 16.88 -39.29
N ILE A 495 10.81 17.26 -38.00
CA ILE A 495 10.20 16.43 -36.96
C ILE A 495 8.72 16.21 -37.29
N LEU A 496 7.98 17.27 -37.58
CA LEU A 496 6.55 17.19 -37.90
C LEU A 496 6.30 16.40 -39.21
N GLN A 497 7.15 16.57 -40.22
CA GLN A 497 7.09 15.76 -41.45
C GLN A 497 7.42 14.27 -41.23
N ARG A 498 8.32 13.92 -40.29
CA ARG A 498 8.57 12.52 -39.88
C ARG A 498 7.39 11.96 -39.09
N ALA A 499 6.89 12.71 -38.12
CA ALA A 499 5.74 12.35 -37.28
C ALA A 499 4.50 12.03 -38.12
N LEU A 500 4.17 12.88 -39.09
CA LEU A 500 3.00 12.73 -39.97
C LEU A 500 2.97 11.36 -40.69
N ASN A 501 4.13 10.81 -41.02
CA ASN A 501 4.27 9.52 -41.70
C ASN A 501 4.41 8.32 -40.74
N SER A 502 4.75 8.56 -39.47
CA SER A 502 5.09 7.52 -38.49
C SER A 502 3.97 7.25 -37.47
N VAL A 503 3.21 8.28 -37.10
CA VAL A 503 2.16 8.25 -36.09
C VAL A 503 0.94 7.44 -36.55
N THR A 504 0.37 6.66 -35.63
CA THR A 504 -0.75 5.74 -35.93
C THR A 504 -1.93 5.83 -34.95
N ASP A 505 -1.72 6.38 -33.75
CA ASP A 505 -2.75 6.57 -32.72
C ASP A 505 -3.61 7.81 -32.99
N TRP A 506 -2.99 9.00 -33.02
CA TRP A 506 -3.64 10.29 -33.23
C TRP A 506 -2.93 11.16 -34.28
N PRO A 507 -2.94 10.79 -35.58
CA PRO A 507 -2.38 11.60 -36.65
C PRO A 507 -2.94 13.03 -36.71
N GLU A 508 -4.21 13.23 -36.33
CA GLU A 508 -4.88 14.53 -36.27
C GLU A 508 -4.08 15.56 -35.46
N SER A 509 -3.59 15.18 -34.29
CA SER A 509 -2.80 16.04 -33.40
C SER A 509 -1.50 16.51 -34.06
N ILE A 510 -0.89 15.67 -34.91
CA ILE A 510 0.29 16.03 -35.70
C ILE A 510 -0.09 16.95 -36.86
N THR A 511 -1.19 16.70 -37.57
CA THR A 511 -1.64 17.57 -38.67
C THR A 511 -1.98 18.97 -38.17
N HIS A 512 -2.67 19.08 -37.02
CA HIS A 512 -2.96 20.36 -36.38
C HIS A 512 -1.65 21.07 -35.98
N ALA A 513 -0.74 20.39 -35.27
CA ALA A 513 0.55 20.97 -34.90
C ALA A 513 1.37 21.43 -36.12
N TYR A 514 1.33 20.68 -37.22
CA TYR A 514 2.08 21.02 -38.42
C TYR A 514 1.50 22.22 -39.18
N ILE A 515 0.17 22.25 -39.37
CA ILE A 515 -0.52 23.38 -39.99
C ILE A 515 -0.40 24.65 -39.13
N THR A 516 -0.46 24.53 -37.79
CA THR A 516 -0.23 25.66 -36.87
C THR A 516 1.20 26.18 -36.95
N PHE A 517 2.21 25.30 -36.91
CA PHE A 517 3.61 25.70 -37.01
C PHE A 517 3.91 26.49 -38.30
N GLU A 518 3.43 26.02 -39.46
CA GLU A 518 3.70 26.70 -40.74
C GLU A 518 2.91 28.02 -40.90
N ARG A 519 1.83 28.24 -40.11
CA ARG A 519 1.15 29.55 -40.02
C ARG A 519 1.90 30.57 -39.17
N GLU A 520 2.66 30.10 -38.20
CA GLU A 520 3.38 30.93 -37.23
C GLU A 520 4.82 31.23 -37.68
N GLU A 521 5.46 30.27 -38.35
CA GLU A 521 6.92 30.22 -38.59
C GLU A 521 7.30 29.92 -40.06
N GLY A 522 6.31 29.77 -40.94
CA GLY A 522 6.49 29.38 -42.35
C GLY A 522 6.20 30.51 -43.34
N ASP A 523 6.56 30.28 -44.60
CA ASP A 523 6.05 31.06 -45.74
C ASP A 523 4.81 30.38 -46.35
N LEU A 524 4.16 31.05 -47.31
CA LEU A 524 2.92 30.56 -47.94
C LEU A 524 3.12 29.24 -48.70
N GLU A 525 4.27 29.03 -49.36
CA GLU A 525 4.56 27.80 -50.10
C GLU A 525 4.77 26.61 -49.14
N GLN A 526 5.43 26.87 -48.00
CA GLN A 526 5.59 25.91 -46.90
C GLN A 526 4.25 25.57 -46.25
N TYR A 527 3.38 26.56 -46.02
CA TYR A 527 2.04 26.38 -45.50
C TYR A 527 1.15 25.54 -46.44
N ASP A 528 1.05 25.91 -47.71
CA ASP A 528 0.23 25.18 -48.70
C ASP A 528 0.75 23.74 -48.89
N THR A 529 2.07 23.57 -48.92
CA THR A 529 2.72 22.25 -48.94
C THR A 529 2.37 21.41 -47.70
N ALA A 530 2.29 22.03 -46.52
CA ALA A 530 1.95 21.34 -45.29
C ALA A 530 0.48 20.94 -45.22
N VAL A 531 -0.44 21.83 -45.65
CA VAL A 531 -1.88 21.53 -45.77
C VAL A 531 -2.09 20.34 -46.71
N ALA A 532 -1.56 20.40 -47.93
CA ALA A 532 -1.71 19.32 -48.92
C ALA A 532 -1.15 17.97 -48.43
N ARG A 533 -0.02 17.98 -47.70
CA ARG A 533 0.54 16.78 -47.07
C ARG A 533 -0.33 16.23 -45.93
N CYS A 534 -0.92 17.11 -45.12
CA CYS A 534 -1.81 16.72 -44.03
C CYS A 534 -3.11 16.12 -44.55
N GLU A 535 -3.74 16.75 -45.53
CA GLU A 535 -4.99 16.28 -46.17
C GLU A 535 -4.79 14.90 -46.82
N ALA A 536 -3.75 14.74 -47.66
CA ALA A 536 -3.43 13.48 -48.31
C ALA A 536 -3.08 12.35 -47.33
N GLN A 537 -2.58 12.67 -46.13
CA GLN A 537 -2.36 11.67 -45.08
C GLN A 537 -3.64 11.35 -44.31
N MET A 538 -4.49 12.34 -44.02
CA MET A 538 -5.77 12.12 -43.34
C MET A 538 -6.76 11.33 -44.20
N GLU A 539 -6.76 11.51 -45.52
CA GLU A 539 -7.51 10.68 -46.46
C GLU A 539 -7.11 9.19 -46.31
N ARG A 540 -5.80 8.89 -46.35
CA ARG A 540 -5.27 7.53 -46.15
C ARG A 540 -5.58 6.96 -44.77
N VAL A 541 -5.54 7.78 -43.72
CA VAL A 541 -5.89 7.37 -42.35
C VAL A 541 -7.38 7.04 -42.25
N ASN A 542 -8.25 7.87 -42.85
CA ASN A 542 -9.69 7.64 -42.86
C ASN A 542 -10.07 6.43 -43.71
N GLU A 543 -9.44 6.22 -44.87
CA GLU A 543 -9.56 4.97 -45.63
C GLU A 543 -9.20 3.73 -44.79
N ARG A 544 -8.07 3.77 -44.07
CA ARG A 544 -7.62 2.66 -43.23
C ARG A 544 -8.61 2.37 -42.10
N ARG A 545 -9.15 3.41 -41.45
CA ARG A 545 -10.17 3.31 -40.40
C ARG A 545 -11.50 2.77 -40.95
N ALA A 546 -11.94 3.21 -42.14
CA ALA A 546 -13.12 2.67 -42.81
C ALA A 546 -12.95 1.17 -43.12
N LYS A 547 -11.86 0.80 -43.79
CA LYS A 547 -11.52 -0.59 -44.14
C LYS A 547 -11.31 -1.48 -42.91
N ALA A 548 -10.94 -0.92 -41.76
CA ALA A 548 -10.89 -1.63 -40.48
C ALA A 548 -12.30 -1.85 -39.90
N SER A 549 -13.15 -0.82 -39.90
CA SER A 549 -14.55 -0.89 -39.45
C SER A 549 -15.36 -1.91 -40.28
N GLU A 550 -15.23 -1.88 -41.61
CA GLU A 550 -15.83 -2.86 -42.53
C GLU A 550 -15.40 -4.29 -42.20
N LYS A 551 -14.11 -4.53 -41.96
CA LYS A 551 -13.57 -5.84 -41.57
C LYS A 551 -14.08 -6.29 -40.21
N GLU A 552 -14.21 -5.39 -39.23
CA GLU A 552 -14.78 -5.75 -37.94
C GLU A 552 -16.27 -6.09 -38.06
N GLN A 553 -17.06 -5.28 -38.78
CA GLN A 553 -18.46 -5.56 -39.07
C GLN A 553 -18.64 -6.91 -39.77
N ALA A 554 -17.87 -7.18 -40.83
CA ALA A 554 -17.88 -8.47 -41.52
C ALA A 554 -17.48 -9.65 -40.62
N LEU A 555 -16.55 -9.45 -39.68
CA LEU A 555 -16.17 -10.46 -38.69
C LEU A 555 -17.28 -10.67 -37.63
N GLN A 556 -17.95 -9.60 -37.19
CA GLN A 556 -19.10 -9.68 -36.29
C GLN A 556 -20.29 -10.37 -36.96
N ASP A 557 -20.57 -10.06 -38.23
CA ASP A 557 -21.66 -10.68 -39.00
C ASP A 557 -21.34 -12.13 -39.39
N SER A 558 -20.09 -12.46 -39.70
CA SER A 558 -19.63 -13.85 -39.81
C SER A 558 -19.84 -14.62 -38.49
N LYS A 559 -19.58 -13.99 -37.33
CA LYS A 559 -19.87 -14.57 -36.01
C LYS A 559 -21.39 -14.69 -35.73
N LYS A 560 -22.24 -13.78 -36.24
CA LYS A 560 -23.71 -13.92 -36.21
C LYS A 560 -24.18 -15.08 -37.11
N LYS A 561 -23.67 -15.18 -38.33
CA LYS A 561 -24.04 -16.20 -39.33
C LYS A 561 -23.62 -17.61 -38.90
N ASN A 562 -22.38 -17.77 -38.43
CA ASN A 562 -21.93 -19.03 -37.79
C ASN A 562 -22.77 -19.41 -36.55
N LYS A 563 -23.39 -18.45 -35.85
CA LYS A 563 -24.37 -18.73 -34.79
C LYS A 563 -25.73 -19.17 -35.35
N THR A 564 -26.26 -18.55 -36.42
CA THR A 564 -27.52 -18.98 -37.04
C THR A 564 -27.40 -20.35 -37.69
N ASP A 565 -26.29 -20.63 -38.36
CA ASP A 565 -26.09 -21.86 -39.11
C ASP A 565 -25.91 -23.07 -38.17
N LYS A 566 -25.21 -22.89 -37.03
CA LYS A 566 -25.23 -23.87 -35.92
C LYS A 566 -26.62 -24.05 -35.30
N LYS A 567 -27.47 -23.02 -35.30
CA LYS A 567 -28.87 -23.11 -34.83
C LYS A 567 -29.75 -23.87 -35.85
N ALA A 568 -29.49 -23.71 -37.15
CA ALA A 568 -30.18 -24.41 -38.24
C ALA A 568 -29.79 -25.90 -38.31
N GLN A 569 -28.49 -26.23 -38.26
CA GLN A 569 -28.02 -27.62 -38.20
C GLN A 569 -28.59 -28.38 -36.99
N LYS A 570 -28.82 -27.70 -35.85
CA LYS A 570 -29.45 -28.30 -34.67
C LYS A 570 -30.96 -28.55 -34.84
N LYS A 571 -31.64 -27.88 -35.79
CA LYS A 571 -33.03 -28.17 -36.18
C LYS A 571 -33.12 -29.26 -37.27
N GLY A 572 -32.15 -29.34 -38.18
CA GLY A 572 -32.13 -30.31 -39.28
C GLY A 572 -32.00 -31.80 -38.91
N LYS A 573 -32.14 -32.15 -37.62
CA LYS A 573 -32.09 -33.53 -37.11
C LYS A 573 -33.39 -34.00 -36.45
N GLN A 574 -34.48 -33.23 -36.55
CA GLN A 574 -35.82 -33.61 -36.10
C GLN A 574 -36.87 -33.25 -37.15
N THR A 575 -37.16 -34.17 -38.08
CA THR A 575 -38.43 -34.22 -38.83
C THR A 575 -38.56 -35.58 -39.52
N LEU A 576 -39.20 -36.52 -38.82
CA LEU A 576 -39.74 -37.77 -39.35
C LEU A 576 -41.14 -37.94 -38.73
N SER A 577 -42.06 -38.56 -39.47
CA SER A 577 -43.51 -38.63 -39.24
C SER A 577 -44.28 -37.29 -39.36
N VAL A 578 -45.59 -37.25 -39.70
CA VAL A 578 -46.37 -37.81 -40.83
C VAL A 578 -47.86 -37.47 -40.62
N ASP A 579 -48.48 -36.83 -41.62
CA ASP A 579 -49.93 -36.74 -41.95
C ASP A 579 -50.96 -36.25 -40.86
N THR A 580 -52.22 -35.88 -41.14
CA THR A 580 -53.08 -35.94 -42.36
C THR A 580 -54.15 -34.82 -42.38
N ASN A 581 -54.68 -34.44 -43.57
CA ASN A 581 -55.98 -33.78 -43.85
C ASN A 581 -56.24 -32.34 -43.30
N SER A 582 -57.09 -31.48 -43.91
CA SER A 582 -57.84 -31.51 -45.20
C SER A 582 -58.23 -30.08 -45.69
N GLN A 583 -58.69 -29.94 -46.94
CA GLN A 583 -59.01 -28.71 -47.71
C GLN A 583 -60.54 -28.39 -47.78
N PRO A 584 -61.05 -27.30 -48.45
CA PRO A 584 -60.52 -25.94 -48.76
C PRO A 584 -61.58 -24.78 -48.55
N GLN A 585 -61.45 -23.64 -49.26
CA GLN A 585 -62.38 -22.47 -49.48
C GLN A 585 -62.43 -21.30 -48.44
N GLU A 586 -62.79 -20.04 -48.77
CA GLU A 586 -62.59 -19.18 -49.98
C GLU A 586 -63.02 -17.69 -49.73
N THR A 587 -62.35 -16.70 -50.35
CA THR A 587 -62.77 -15.25 -50.50
C THR A 587 -62.93 -14.34 -49.25
N GLY A 588 -63.04 -13.00 -49.42
CA GLY A 588 -63.61 -12.08 -48.40
C GLY A 588 -62.99 -10.67 -48.23
N SER A 589 -63.56 -9.62 -48.86
CA SER A 589 -63.07 -8.22 -48.92
C SER A 589 -63.31 -7.29 -47.70
N LYS A 590 -62.42 -6.28 -47.54
CA LYS A 590 -62.65 -4.86 -47.09
C LYS A 590 -63.08 -4.50 -45.64
N GLY A 591 -62.54 -3.38 -45.12
CA GLY A 591 -63.08 -2.62 -43.97
C GLY A 591 -62.34 -1.29 -43.68
N MET A 592 -63.06 -0.17 -43.65
CA MET A 592 -62.58 1.22 -43.39
C MET A 592 -62.97 1.66 -41.95
N PRO A 593 -62.41 2.75 -41.35
CA PRO A 593 -63.06 4.07 -41.42
C PRO A 593 -62.11 5.31 -41.36
N ASP A 594 -62.66 6.52 -41.11
CA ASP A 594 -62.11 7.84 -41.50
C ASP A 594 -62.58 9.01 -40.59
N THR A 595 -61.90 10.18 -40.62
CA THR A 595 -62.29 11.54 -40.09
C THR A 595 -62.36 11.82 -38.56
N LYS A 596 -62.28 13.06 -37.98
CA LYS A 596 -61.90 14.44 -38.42
C LYS A 596 -61.62 15.45 -37.26
N HIS A 597 -60.73 16.43 -37.51
CA HIS A 597 -60.61 17.85 -37.05
C HIS A 597 -61.13 18.41 -35.68
N LYS A 598 -60.26 19.16 -34.96
CA LYS A 598 -60.32 20.62 -34.56
C LYS A 598 -59.37 20.92 -33.36
N ARG A 599 -59.10 22.16 -32.90
CA ARG A 599 -58.55 23.42 -33.50
C ARG A 599 -58.38 24.50 -32.39
N LYS A 600 -57.35 25.38 -32.45
CA LYS A 600 -57.14 26.62 -31.64
C LYS A 600 -56.90 26.45 -30.11
N TRP A 601 -56.37 27.43 -29.33
CA TRP A 601 -55.31 28.47 -29.48
C TRP A 601 -55.09 29.16 -28.11
N ASP A 602 -54.28 30.24 -28.06
CA ASP A 602 -54.02 31.16 -26.92
C ASP A 602 -53.13 30.53 -25.82
N ASP A 603 -51.98 31.07 -25.33
CA ASP A 603 -51.39 32.42 -25.13
C ASP A 603 -51.65 33.03 -23.74
N LEU A 604 -50.55 33.28 -22.97
CA LEU A 604 -50.23 34.57 -22.33
C LEU A 604 -49.09 34.51 -21.28
N SER A 605 -48.15 35.47 -21.39
CA SER A 605 -47.52 36.22 -20.27
C SER A 605 -46.51 35.54 -19.32
N GLN A 606 -45.59 36.24 -18.62
CA GLN A 606 -44.91 37.55 -18.81
C GLN A 606 -43.73 37.67 -17.81
N GLU A 607 -42.63 38.33 -18.23
CA GLU A 607 -41.73 39.18 -17.39
C GLU A 607 -41.05 38.55 -16.12
N LYS A 608 -40.08 39.14 -15.41
CA LYS A 608 -39.16 40.32 -15.48
C LYS A 608 -37.90 39.91 -14.64
N GLY A 609 -36.69 40.44 -14.77
CA GLY A 609 -36.12 41.50 -15.61
C GLY A 609 -34.96 42.22 -14.87
N ILE A 610 -34.18 43.06 -15.58
CA ILE A 610 -33.19 44.05 -15.06
C ILE A 610 -31.83 43.42 -14.59
N PHE A 611 -30.66 43.63 -15.23
CA PHE A 611 -29.76 44.83 -15.31
C PHE A 611 -29.16 45.25 -13.95
N ALA A 612 -27.94 45.79 -13.77
CA ALA A 612 -26.66 45.91 -14.51
C ALA A 612 -25.61 46.42 -13.46
N ASP A 613 -24.32 46.72 -13.66
CA ASP A 613 -23.32 46.73 -14.77
C ASP A 613 -21.92 46.65 -14.05
N LEU A 614 -20.69 46.89 -14.55
CA LEU A 614 -20.09 47.36 -15.81
C LEU A 614 -18.65 46.76 -15.92
N GLY A 615 -17.84 47.19 -16.90
CA GLY A 615 -16.40 46.87 -17.05
C GLY A 615 -15.45 48.03 -16.69
N PRO A 616 -14.17 48.07 -17.16
CA PRO A 616 -13.69 47.45 -18.40
C PRO A 616 -12.31 46.72 -18.38
N LYS A 617 -12.30 45.52 -18.98
CA LYS A 617 -11.34 45.01 -19.99
C LYS A 617 -9.83 45.31 -19.88
N SER A 618 -9.05 44.24 -19.72
CA SER A 618 -8.02 43.88 -20.71
C SER A 618 -8.14 42.38 -21.02
N THR A 619 -7.57 41.89 -22.13
CA THR A 619 -7.91 40.56 -22.68
C THR A 619 -6.69 39.68 -22.86
N ILE A 620 -6.69 38.49 -22.23
CA ILE A 620 -5.80 37.36 -22.55
C ILE A 620 -6.71 36.16 -22.78
N ILE A 621 -6.49 35.43 -23.88
CA ILE A 621 -7.24 34.22 -24.23
C ILE A 621 -6.31 33.02 -24.07
N SER A 622 -6.52 32.22 -23.03
CA SER A 622 -6.11 30.81 -23.02
C SER A 622 -7.18 29.97 -23.73
N SER A 623 -6.77 28.86 -24.34
CA SER A 623 -7.70 27.90 -24.99
C SER A 623 -7.57 26.52 -24.35
N GLU A 624 -8.46 26.26 -23.40
CA GLU A 624 -8.70 24.91 -22.86
C GLU A 624 -9.61 24.08 -23.81
N PRO A 625 -9.56 22.74 -23.75
CA PRO A 625 -10.43 21.89 -24.56
C PRO A 625 -11.91 22.01 -24.14
N PRO A 626 -12.86 21.96 -25.10
CA PRO A 626 -14.27 22.23 -24.82
C PRO A 626 -14.96 21.11 -24.03
N ALA A 627 -15.64 21.50 -22.94
CA ALA A 627 -16.48 20.60 -22.16
C ALA A 627 -17.77 20.18 -22.90
N LYS A 628 -18.30 19.01 -22.55
CA LYS A 628 -19.59 18.50 -23.07
C LYS A 628 -20.75 19.39 -22.63
N LYS A 629 -21.44 20.04 -23.57
CA LYS A 629 -22.73 20.69 -23.29
C LYS A 629 -23.85 19.66 -23.19
N GLN A 630 -24.75 19.87 -22.23
CA GLN A 630 -25.97 19.09 -22.05
C GLN A 630 -26.98 19.36 -23.19
N LYS A 631 -27.96 18.47 -23.30
CA LYS A 631 -29.06 18.53 -24.26
C LYS A 631 -30.34 18.09 -23.55
N GLU A 632 -31.39 18.89 -23.62
CA GLU A 632 -32.74 18.54 -23.18
C GLU A 632 -33.71 18.59 -24.38
N GLU A 633 -34.83 17.89 -24.27
CA GLU A 633 -35.75 17.53 -25.37
C GLU A 633 -37.13 18.21 -25.12
N ASP A 634 -38.16 18.20 -25.98
CA ASP A 634 -38.95 17.08 -26.54
C ASP A 634 -40.11 17.71 -27.37
N SER A 635 -40.73 17.17 -28.44
CA SER A 635 -40.43 16.11 -29.44
C SER A 635 -41.32 16.40 -30.70
N ARG A 636 -42.29 15.67 -31.29
CA ARG A 636 -42.90 14.30 -31.29
C ARG A 636 -43.70 14.17 -32.62
N ALA A 637 -44.00 13.04 -33.27
CA ALA A 637 -43.32 11.76 -33.53
C ALA A 637 -44.12 10.96 -34.60
N SER A 638 -43.50 10.02 -35.32
CA SER A 638 -44.10 8.88 -36.07
C SER A 638 -42.94 7.95 -36.47
N GLN A 639 -42.75 6.78 -35.85
CA GLN A 639 -43.28 5.46 -36.26
C GLN A 639 -42.70 4.98 -37.62
N ASP A 640 -42.00 3.85 -37.74
CA ASP A 640 -41.89 2.64 -36.88
C ASP A 640 -40.45 2.29 -36.42
N SER A 641 -40.30 1.20 -35.65
CA SER A 641 -39.10 0.85 -34.86
C SER A 641 -38.63 -0.61 -35.03
N GLU A 642 -37.42 -0.92 -34.49
CA GLU A 642 -36.92 -2.21 -33.93
C GLU A 642 -35.36 -2.23 -34.00
N GLN A 643 -34.56 -2.69 -33.04
CA GLN A 643 -34.71 -3.00 -31.60
C GLN A 643 -33.36 -2.67 -30.91
N HIS A 644 -33.36 -1.83 -29.87
CA HIS A 644 -32.22 -1.67 -28.95
C HIS A 644 -32.74 -1.55 -27.51
N GLY A 645 -32.01 -2.14 -26.55
CA GLY A 645 -32.48 -2.32 -25.17
C GLY A 645 -32.58 -1.00 -24.40
N GLU A 646 -33.65 -0.86 -23.62
CA GLU A 646 -34.02 0.38 -22.93
C GLU A 646 -32.99 0.83 -21.87
N TYR A 647 -32.57 2.09 -21.97
CA TYR A 647 -31.72 2.74 -20.96
C TYR A 647 -32.58 3.19 -19.76
N VAL A 648 -33.12 2.22 -19.03
CA VAL A 648 -33.71 2.47 -17.70
C VAL A 648 -32.61 3.05 -16.79
N LYS A 649 -32.83 4.29 -16.33
CA LYS A 649 -31.99 5.03 -15.37
C LYS A 649 -31.98 4.29 -14.02
N HIS A 650 -30.91 4.42 -13.24
CA HIS A 650 -30.90 3.85 -11.88
C HIS A 650 -31.90 4.56 -10.97
N ASP A 651 -32.57 3.79 -10.12
CA ASP A 651 -33.53 4.27 -9.13
C ASP A 651 -33.06 3.81 -7.75
N ALA A 652 -32.29 4.67 -7.07
CA ALA A 652 -31.70 4.38 -5.76
C ALA A 652 -32.76 4.17 -4.66
N THR A 653 -34.04 4.51 -4.88
CA THR A 653 -35.10 4.17 -3.92
C THR A 653 -35.39 2.67 -3.88
N LYS A 654 -35.00 1.92 -4.91
CA LYS A 654 -35.26 0.49 -5.09
C LYS A 654 -34.09 -0.44 -4.78
N ASP A 655 -32.92 0.08 -4.39
CA ASP A 655 -31.76 -0.76 -4.08
C ASP A 655 -32.06 -1.78 -2.94
N ASN A 656 -32.91 -1.39 -1.98
CA ASN A 656 -33.36 -2.25 -0.87
C ASN A 656 -34.26 -3.44 -1.29
N ILE A 657 -34.78 -3.45 -2.53
CA ILE A 657 -35.62 -4.53 -3.08
C ILE A 657 -35.00 -5.19 -4.33
N THR A 658 -33.76 -4.87 -4.67
CA THR A 658 -33.09 -5.32 -5.90
C THR A 658 -31.82 -6.10 -5.61
N VAL A 659 -31.61 -7.22 -6.32
CA VAL A 659 -30.34 -7.96 -6.32
C VAL A 659 -29.61 -7.84 -7.66
N PHE A 660 -28.29 -7.78 -7.58
CA PHE A 660 -27.37 -7.92 -8.70
C PHE A 660 -26.95 -9.39 -8.83
N VAL A 661 -27.11 -9.97 -10.03
CA VAL A 661 -26.79 -11.38 -10.32
C VAL A 661 -25.75 -11.43 -11.43
N SER A 662 -24.68 -12.21 -11.26
CA SER A 662 -23.53 -12.26 -12.18
C SER A 662 -22.93 -13.66 -12.38
N ASN A 663 -21.98 -13.77 -13.32
CA ASN A 663 -21.42 -15.02 -13.87
C ASN A 663 -22.44 -15.95 -14.56
N LEU A 664 -23.56 -15.38 -15.00
CA LEU A 664 -24.59 -16.07 -15.79
C LEU A 664 -24.06 -16.43 -17.19
N ASP A 665 -24.55 -17.52 -17.80
CA ASP A 665 -24.18 -17.83 -19.17
C ASP A 665 -24.67 -16.75 -20.15
N PHE A 666 -23.85 -16.42 -21.15
CA PHE A 666 -24.13 -15.39 -22.15
C PHE A 666 -25.31 -15.70 -23.09
N ASN A 667 -25.92 -16.88 -22.98
CA ASN A 667 -27.09 -17.33 -23.71
C ASN A 667 -28.28 -17.71 -22.80
N LEU A 668 -28.16 -17.52 -21.47
CA LEU A 668 -29.25 -17.78 -20.51
C LEU A 668 -30.44 -16.85 -20.80
N PRO A 669 -31.68 -17.38 -20.97
CA PRO A 669 -32.85 -16.55 -21.26
C PRO A 669 -33.42 -15.93 -19.98
N ASP A 670 -34.04 -14.76 -20.11
CA ASP A 670 -34.66 -14.01 -19.01
C ASP A 670 -35.74 -14.85 -18.26
N THR A 671 -36.41 -15.80 -18.95
CA THR A 671 -37.37 -16.74 -18.35
C THR A 671 -36.73 -17.70 -17.33
N ARG A 672 -35.51 -18.18 -17.57
CA ARG A 672 -34.85 -19.16 -16.69
C ARG A 672 -34.37 -18.52 -15.38
N LEU A 673 -34.12 -17.22 -15.38
CA LEU A 673 -33.88 -16.45 -14.14
C LEU A 673 -35.16 -16.32 -13.32
N ASN A 674 -36.31 -16.14 -13.97
CA ASN A 674 -37.62 -16.05 -13.31
C ASN A 674 -37.92 -17.34 -12.53
N GLU A 675 -37.86 -18.50 -13.18
CA GLU A 675 -38.05 -19.84 -12.57
C GLU A 675 -37.17 -20.14 -11.34
N ILE A 676 -36.04 -19.43 -11.19
CA ILE A 676 -35.08 -19.60 -10.10
C ILE A 676 -35.40 -18.63 -8.95
N PHE A 677 -35.59 -17.35 -9.26
CA PHE A 677 -35.82 -16.30 -8.26
C PHE A 677 -37.28 -16.17 -7.78
N GLU A 678 -38.27 -16.70 -8.53
CA GLU A 678 -39.68 -16.77 -8.11
C GLU A 678 -39.84 -17.52 -6.77
N LYS A 679 -38.95 -18.48 -6.50
CA LYS A 679 -38.87 -19.22 -5.23
C LYS A 679 -38.44 -18.36 -4.03
N CYS A 680 -37.79 -17.22 -4.28
CA CYS A 680 -37.40 -16.26 -3.24
C CYS A 680 -38.56 -15.31 -2.89
N GLY A 681 -39.34 -14.91 -3.88
CA GLY A 681 -40.52 -14.06 -3.73
C GLY A 681 -41.04 -13.54 -5.06
N GLN A 682 -42.14 -12.80 -5.03
CA GLN A 682 -42.74 -12.23 -6.23
C GLN A 682 -41.80 -11.20 -6.88
N ILE A 683 -41.50 -11.41 -8.16
CA ILE A 683 -40.60 -10.58 -8.94
C ILE A 683 -41.39 -9.41 -9.57
N SER A 684 -40.85 -8.20 -9.41
CA SER A 684 -41.31 -6.97 -10.06
C SER A 684 -40.72 -6.84 -11.47
N ASN A 685 -39.39 -7.05 -11.61
CA ASN A 685 -38.69 -6.89 -12.89
C ASN A 685 -37.42 -7.75 -12.98
N ILE A 686 -37.02 -8.15 -14.20
CA ILE A 686 -35.75 -8.84 -14.50
C ILE A 686 -35.05 -8.12 -15.66
N ARG A 687 -33.83 -7.63 -15.42
CA ARG A 687 -33.05 -6.87 -16.39
C ARG A 687 -31.67 -7.51 -16.64
N LEU A 688 -31.59 -8.46 -17.58
CA LEU A 688 -30.28 -8.89 -18.10
C LEU A 688 -29.61 -7.75 -18.88
N VAL A 689 -28.38 -7.39 -18.49
CA VAL A 689 -27.62 -6.35 -19.17
C VAL A 689 -27.03 -6.93 -20.45
N LYS A 690 -27.45 -6.39 -21.59
CA LYS A 690 -27.04 -6.81 -22.93
C LYS A 690 -26.09 -5.76 -23.55
N ASN A 691 -25.14 -6.21 -24.37
CA ASN A 691 -24.23 -5.33 -25.12
C ASN A 691 -24.97 -4.63 -26.28
N TYR A 692 -24.32 -3.66 -26.92
CA TYR A 692 -24.80 -3.04 -28.17
C TYR A 692 -25.16 -4.08 -29.25
N ASN A 693 -24.43 -5.20 -29.30
CA ASN A 693 -24.71 -6.37 -30.15
C ASN A 693 -25.82 -7.32 -29.61
N GLY A 694 -26.71 -6.86 -28.73
CA GLY A 694 -27.84 -7.63 -28.16
C GLY A 694 -27.49 -8.81 -27.24
N ARG A 695 -26.21 -9.24 -27.21
CA ARG A 695 -25.72 -10.36 -26.41
C ARG A 695 -25.57 -9.98 -24.94
N SER A 696 -26.06 -10.81 -24.02
CA SER A 696 -25.85 -10.67 -22.57
C SER A 696 -24.39 -10.42 -22.20
N LYS A 697 -24.15 -9.59 -21.17
CA LYS A 697 -22.85 -9.39 -20.51
C LYS A 697 -22.56 -10.42 -19.41
N GLY A 698 -23.45 -11.40 -19.18
CA GLY A 698 -23.31 -12.41 -18.13
C GLY A 698 -23.70 -11.91 -16.73
N PHE A 699 -24.44 -10.79 -16.65
CA PHE A 699 -25.01 -10.25 -15.42
C PHE A 699 -26.34 -9.53 -15.67
N GLY A 700 -27.10 -9.33 -14.61
CA GLY A 700 -28.39 -8.64 -14.63
C GLY A 700 -28.86 -8.24 -13.23
N TYR A 701 -30.04 -7.64 -13.17
CA TYR A 701 -30.70 -7.21 -11.95
C TYR A 701 -32.06 -7.89 -11.82
N VAL A 702 -32.47 -8.23 -10.59
CA VAL A 702 -33.80 -8.75 -10.27
C VAL A 702 -34.40 -7.86 -9.18
N GLU A 703 -35.50 -7.19 -9.51
CA GLU A 703 -36.28 -6.35 -8.60
C GLU A 703 -37.43 -7.20 -8.03
N PHE A 704 -37.58 -7.27 -6.71
CA PHE A 704 -38.67 -7.96 -6.03
C PHE A 704 -39.72 -6.97 -5.50
N THR A 705 -40.92 -7.46 -5.17
CA THR A 705 -41.96 -6.64 -4.52
C THR A 705 -41.79 -6.49 -3.00
N ASP A 706 -40.86 -7.23 -2.39
CA ASP A 706 -40.62 -7.29 -0.94
C ASP A 706 -39.13 -7.46 -0.63
N SER A 707 -38.61 -6.73 0.36
CA SER A 707 -37.21 -6.79 0.79
C SER A 707 -36.84 -8.13 1.45
N ASN A 708 -37.80 -8.87 2.01
CA ASN A 708 -37.54 -10.22 2.51
C ASN A 708 -37.16 -11.22 1.38
N ALA A 709 -37.56 -10.95 0.13
CA ALA A 709 -37.15 -11.75 -1.02
C ALA A 709 -35.67 -11.56 -1.36
N VAL A 710 -35.12 -10.35 -1.18
CA VAL A 710 -33.68 -10.06 -1.33
C VAL A 710 -32.85 -10.92 -0.36
N LEU A 711 -33.26 -11.03 0.90
CA LEU A 711 -32.58 -11.86 1.90
C LEU A 711 -32.65 -13.37 1.60
N LYS A 712 -33.62 -13.82 0.81
CA LYS A 712 -33.70 -15.20 0.31
C LYS A 712 -32.86 -15.39 -0.95
N ALA A 713 -32.90 -14.44 -1.89
CA ALA A 713 -32.12 -14.46 -3.12
C ALA A 713 -30.60 -14.47 -2.87
N LEU A 714 -30.14 -13.74 -1.85
CA LEU A 714 -28.74 -13.76 -1.40
C LEU A 714 -28.26 -15.15 -0.91
N LYS A 715 -29.18 -16.06 -0.53
CA LYS A 715 -28.81 -17.44 -0.16
C LYS A 715 -28.56 -18.35 -1.37
N LEU A 716 -28.84 -17.89 -2.59
CA LEU A 716 -28.54 -18.59 -3.82
C LEU A 716 -27.15 -18.22 -4.40
N ASP A 717 -26.34 -17.43 -3.69
CA ASP A 717 -24.94 -17.20 -4.06
C ASP A 717 -24.20 -18.54 -4.20
N ARG A 718 -23.53 -18.75 -5.34
CA ARG A 718 -22.78 -19.94 -5.75
C ARG A 718 -23.61 -21.17 -6.13
N GLU A 719 -24.94 -21.10 -6.25
CA GLU A 719 -25.69 -22.18 -6.90
C GLU A 719 -25.31 -22.32 -8.39
N PHE A 720 -25.31 -23.55 -8.90
CA PHE A 720 -24.89 -23.85 -10.27
C PHE A 720 -26.06 -23.76 -11.25
N ILE A 721 -25.99 -22.79 -12.17
CA ILE A 721 -26.87 -22.66 -13.34
C ILE A 721 -26.07 -23.03 -14.59
N ASP A 722 -26.57 -23.97 -15.39
CA ASP A 722 -25.99 -24.42 -16.66
C ASP A 722 -24.47 -24.72 -16.60
N GLY A 723 -24.01 -25.25 -15.47
CA GLY A 723 -22.60 -25.60 -15.21
C GLY A 723 -21.72 -24.46 -14.69
N ARG A 724 -22.28 -23.30 -14.36
CA ARG A 724 -21.57 -22.14 -13.78
C ARG A 724 -22.17 -21.74 -12.42
N PRO A 725 -21.36 -21.45 -11.39
CA PRO A 725 -21.88 -20.85 -10.16
C PRO A 725 -22.33 -19.41 -10.45
N MET A 726 -23.60 -19.08 -10.20
CA MET A 726 -24.04 -17.69 -10.21
C MET A 726 -23.58 -16.98 -8.94
N PHE A 727 -23.34 -15.67 -9.01
CA PHE A 727 -23.05 -14.86 -7.83
C PHE A 727 -24.15 -13.82 -7.61
N VAL A 728 -24.66 -13.74 -6.38
CA VAL A 728 -25.75 -12.84 -6.00
C VAL A 728 -25.22 -11.81 -5.00
N SER A 729 -25.56 -10.54 -5.20
CA SER A 729 -25.20 -9.43 -4.31
C SER A 729 -26.38 -8.46 -4.18
N ARG A 730 -26.36 -7.59 -3.17
CA ARG A 730 -27.30 -6.45 -3.12
C ARG A 730 -27.03 -5.50 -4.30
N CYS A 731 -28.04 -4.73 -4.69
CA CYS A 731 -27.85 -3.64 -5.63
C CYS A 731 -27.21 -2.44 -4.90
N GLU A 732 -26.15 -1.89 -5.50
CA GLU A 732 -25.31 -0.82 -4.94
C GLU A 732 -24.90 0.11 -6.09
N ASP A 733 -25.16 1.42 -5.95
CA ASP A 733 -24.80 2.39 -6.99
C ASP A 733 -23.29 2.71 -6.97
N ARG A 734 -22.59 2.17 -7.97
CA ARG A 734 -21.16 2.40 -8.21
C ARG A 734 -20.77 3.85 -8.56
N SER A 735 -21.74 4.74 -8.76
CA SER A 735 -21.47 6.18 -8.89
C SER A 735 -21.38 6.91 -7.54
N VAL A 736 -21.96 6.32 -6.48
CA VAL A 736 -21.96 6.86 -5.12
C VAL A 736 -20.81 6.29 -4.30
N VAL A 737 -20.53 4.99 -4.42
CA VAL A 737 -19.51 4.30 -3.62
C VAL A 737 -18.15 4.29 -4.34
N LYS A 738 -17.24 5.20 -3.95
CA LYS A 738 -15.84 5.26 -4.44
C LYS A 738 -14.91 4.19 -3.83
N SER A 739 -15.41 3.04 -3.42
CA SER A 739 -14.57 1.94 -2.95
C SER A 739 -13.74 1.36 -4.10
N ALA A 740 -12.45 1.12 -3.87
CA ALA A 740 -11.66 0.23 -4.71
C ALA A 740 -12.36 -1.15 -4.86
N PRO A 741 -12.15 -1.91 -5.95
CA PRO A 741 -12.85 -3.18 -6.17
C PRO A 741 -12.46 -4.22 -5.11
N LEU A 742 -13.27 -4.32 -4.05
CA LEU A 742 -13.06 -5.26 -2.95
C LEU A 742 -12.87 -6.68 -3.48
N PHE A 743 -11.80 -7.31 -3.00
CA PHE A 743 -11.39 -8.67 -3.35
C PHE A 743 -12.47 -9.68 -2.91
N LYS A 744 -13.38 -10.05 -3.84
CA LYS A 744 -14.57 -10.89 -3.58
C LYS A 744 -14.26 -12.39 -3.37
N TYR A 745 -13.26 -12.71 -2.57
CA TYR A 745 -13.01 -14.07 -2.06
C TYR A 745 -13.01 -14.05 -0.53
N ALA A 746 -13.37 -15.18 0.08
CA ALA A 746 -13.39 -15.28 1.54
C ALA A 746 -11.96 -15.27 2.08
N LYS A 747 -11.66 -14.38 3.05
CA LYS A 747 -10.33 -14.25 3.69
C LYS A 747 -9.92 -15.46 4.56
N LYS A 748 -10.62 -16.61 4.48
CA LYS A 748 -10.28 -17.84 5.22
C LYS A 748 -9.43 -18.75 4.33
N LEU A 749 -8.30 -19.22 4.88
CA LEU A 749 -7.30 -20.01 4.16
C LEU A 749 -7.85 -21.39 3.75
N GLU A 750 -8.31 -21.54 2.52
CA GLU A 750 -8.72 -22.83 1.95
C GLU A 750 -7.47 -23.69 1.65
N LYS A 751 -6.92 -24.36 2.69
CA LYS A 751 -5.65 -25.11 2.67
C LYS A 751 -5.41 -26.06 1.49
N ASN A 752 -6.46 -26.49 0.80
CA ASN A 752 -6.41 -27.47 -0.29
C ASN A 752 -6.72 -26.87 -1.68
N LYS A 753 -6.62 -25.54 -1.85
CA LYS A 753 -6.78 -24.87 -3.17
C LYS A 753 -5.73 -23.79 -3.40
N LEU A 754 -5.15 -23.78 -4.59
CA LEU A 754 -4.25 -22.74 -5.07
C LEU A 754 -4.94 -21.87 -6.13
N PHE A 755 -4.64 -20.57 -6.13
CA PHE A 755 -5.14 -19.63 -7.15
C PHE A 755 -4.03 -19.33 -8.16
N VAL A 756 -4.26 -19.71 -9.43
CA VAL A 756 -3.27 -19.54 -10.51
C VAL A 756 -3.71 -18.37 -11.41
N LYS A 757 -2.84 -17.37 -11.57
CA LYS A 757 -3.05 -16.16 -12.39
C LYS A 757 -2.05 -16.16 -13.56
N GLY A 758 -2.33 -15.39 -14.62
CA GLY A 758 -1.41 -15.20 -15.75
C GLY A 758 -1.47 -16.28 -16.84
N LEU A 759 -2.39 -17.25 -16.74
CA LEU A 759 -2.54 -18.32 -17.72
C LEU A 759 -2.96 -17.78 -19.11
N PRO A 760 -2.31 -18.20 -20.22
CA PRO A 760 -2.72 -17.83 -21.56
C PRO A 760 -4.13 -18.30 -21.91
N TYR A 761 -4.88 -17.50 -22.67
CA TYR A 761 -6.24 -17.83 -23.15
C TYR A 761 -6.35 -19.10 -24.02
N THR A 762 -5.22 -19.69 -24.40
CA THR A 762 -5.10 -20.92 -25.20
C THR A 762 -4.88 -22.18 -24.38
N ILE A 763 -4.65 -22.10 -23.06
CA ILE A 763 -4.34 -23.26 -22.23
C ILE A 763 -5.56 -24.19 -22.09
N THR A 764 -5.33 -25.51 -22.13
CA THR A 764 -6.35 -26.54 -21.91
C THR A 764 -6.36 -27.02 -20.46
N ARG A 765 -7.48 -27.61 -20.03
CA ARG A 765 -7.61 -28.25 -18.72
C ARG A 765 -6.49 -29.27 -18.48
N ASP A 766 -6.28 -30.15 -19.44
CA ASP A 766 -5.36 -31.28 -19.37
C ASP A 766 -3.90 -30.82 -19.20
N ALA A 767 -3.53 -29.66 -19.75
CA ALA A 767 -2.24 -29.04 -19.55
C ALA A 767 -2.05 -28.54 -18.10
N ILE A 768 -3.08 -27.93 -17.51
CA ILE A 768 -3.06 -27.52 -16.09
C ILE A 768 -3.01 -28.75 -15.17
N GLU A 769 -3.80 -29.79 -15.46
CA GLU A 769 -3.78 -31.06 -14.71
C GLU A 769 -2.47 -31.86 -14.89
N THR A 770 -1.63 -31.49 -15.87
CA THR A 770 -0.28 -32.04 -16.01
C THR A 770 0.75 -31.25 -15.20
N ILE A 771 0.61 -29.92 -15.09
CA ILE A 771 1.52 -29.04 -14.34
C ILE A 771 1.43 -29.27 -12.82
N PHE A 772 0.26 -29.61 -12.30
CA PHE A 772 0.03 -29.85 -10.87
C PHE A 772 -0.17 -31.35 -10.55
N LYS A 773 0.68 -32.20 -11.13
CA LYS A 773 0.59 -33.67 -11.03
C LYS A 773 1.75 -34.33 -10.26
N GLU A 774 2.77 -33.54 -9.96
CA GLU A 774 3.87 -33.85 -9.02
C GLU A 774 3.58 -33.13 -7.69
#